data_AF-A0A8T4CTZ4-F1
#
_entry.id   AF-A0A8T4CTZ4-F1
#
_cell.length_a   1.000
_cell.length_b   1.000
_cell.length_c   1.000
_cell.angle_alpha   90.00
_cell.angle_beta   90.00
_cell.angle_gamma   90.00
#
_symmetry.space_group_name_H-M   'P 1'
#
loop_
_entity.id
_entity.type
_entity.pdbx_description
1 polymer ?
#
loop_
_entity_poly.entity_id
_entity_poly.type
_entity_poly.pdbx_seq_one_letter_code
_entity_poly.pdbx_strand_id
1 'polypeptide(L)'
;MLSRNQVIAMISAIYSLVLIVLLVVVSNSSVAAVNDLFITILLIGIVGLGALLAGLVFGINQLFKPLTQMRDLMRLQATDRGDLMTRLPVNGYGDIADISRAYNESTDKVQNILRDVQREMEGLALGLSELTAVTGQMAKDTHMQSDHAASSAATVEEITVSINHIADSARDMDHVVEETQRLSSNSADSVLRVSEEVGKVSEAVVALTQTMDGLGARSEEISSIIGVIKDIAGQTNLLALNAAIEAARAGEMGRGFAVVADEVRKLAERTSSATVEIAHKIESVGRETQNAVGNMSITAERVAHSVTMAEDARGHMLGIREHMGSVVSAVRQIAESTQEQSAATHTLASSAEQLDVMTQATDSALQQATNTLKNLDERAKRLLKSVGSFKLADIEVVHGWAASSEARAVSEIKALLNAQGHHWADAQGDNSPSALRARVLAGNAPTAAAIGGVKIQNWAKEGVLADLNEVANAQGWSRVLPAVLDTMMKANGQYVAVPLGVARVNMFWINAAVLRRAGVNAPKSWDDFFVIAEKLKQMGTPMLAVGEQAWQIATMFEAITCGLGGAAFYNAAFSKLDQATLNGPVMIRCLETLRQMKPYCTPDAAGREWNLATADVINGRAAMQLMGDWAKGEFAQAGKTQGVDYLCVPSPTQNGEYSFAADTLTMFKQTEPRLIAAQRDFVSLLMSTEGQEVFNLYKGNIPARTDVNMNRYDDYAKQSSRDFANAANKQVLVPSWAHNMAVQDEVKLAFYDAVDAFWKNGNMSAQDAARRFADAARR
;
A
#
# COMPACT_ATOMS: atom_id res chain seq x y z
N MET A 1 -55.04 -31.76 -44.39
CA MET A 1 -56.02 -31.25 -43.40
C MET A 1 -56.66 -29.99 -43.96
N LEU A 2 -57.99 -29.95 -44.07
CA LEU A 2 -58.71 -28.72 -44.46
C LEU A 2 -58.44 -27.63 -43.39
N SER A 3 -58.14 -26.41 -43.81
CA SER A 3 -57.98 -25.28 -42.87
C SER A 3 -59.30 -25.01 -42.14
N ARG A 4 -59.24 -24.36 -40.95
CA ARG A 4 -60.43 -23.96 -40.19
C ARG A 4 -61.49 -23.28 -41.07
N ASN A 5 -61.04 -22.42 -41.97
CA ASN A 5 -61.90 -21.70 -42.90
C ASN A 5 -62.45 -22.60 -44.02
N GLN A 6 -61.71 -23.62 -44.45
CA GLN A 6 -62.19 -24.61 -45.42
C GLN A 6 -63.23 -25.55 -44.82
N VAL A 7 -63.10 -25.96 -43.55
CA VAL A 7 -64.12 -26.77 -42.87
C VAL A 7 -65.39 -25.94 -42.65
N ILE A 8 -65.27 -24.69 -42.18
CA ILE A 8 -66.43 -23.78 -42.03
C ILE A 8 -67.07 -23.51 -43.39
N ALA A 9 -66.29 -23.25 -44.44
CA ALA A 9 -66.81 -23.04 -45.79
C ALA A 9 -67.50 -24.29 -46.36
N MET A 10 -66.97 -25.48 -46.09
CA MET A 10 -67.57 -26.74 -46.53
C MET A 10 -68.88 -27.03 -45.80
N ILE A 11 -68.93 -26.80 -44.48
CA ILE A 11 -70.17 -26.90 -43.68
C ILE A 11 -71.20 -25.87 -44.17
N SER A 12 -70.78 -24.62 -44.41
CA SER A 12 -71.64 -23.57 -44.95
C SER A 12 -72.17 -23.93 -46.35
N ALA A 13 -71.32 -24.46 -47.23
CA ALA A 13 -71.71 -24.92 -48.56
C ALA A 13 -72.69 -26.10 -48.51
N ILE A 14 -72.49 -27.07 -47.61
CA ILE A 14 -73.43 -28.17 -47.37
C ILE A 14 -74.75 -27.61 -46.84
N TYR A 15 -74.71 -26.66 -45.90
CA TYR A 15 -75.90 -26.00 -45.37
C TYR A 15 -76.67 -25.26 -46.45
N SER A 16 -76.00 -24.48 -47.30
CA SER A 16 -76.59 -23.79 -48.45
C SER A 16 -77.15 -24.76 -49.48
N LEU A 17 -76.44 -25.86 -49.79
CA LEU A 17 -76.91 -26.88 -50.73
C LEU A 17 -78.18 -27.57 -50.21
N VAL A 18 -78.21 -27.91 -48.92
CA VAL A 18 -79.40 -28.46 -48.26
C VAL A 18 -80.55 -27.45 -48.32
N LEU A 19 -80.30 -26.17 -48.05
CA LEU A 19 -81.31 -25.10 -48.11
C LEU A 19 -81.88 -24.90 -49.53
N ILE A 20 -81.03 -25.02 -50.56
CA ILE A 20 -81.42 -24.92 -51.97
C ILE A 20 -82.26 -26.14 -52.41
N VAL A 21 -81.81 -27.36 -52.08
CA VAL A 21 -82.57 -28.59 -52.37
C VAL A 21 -83.93 -28.56 -51.67
N LEU A 22 -84.00 -28.00 -50.46
CA LEU A 22 -85.23 -27.80 -49.70
C LEU A 22 -86.20 -26.80 -50.33
N LEU A 23 -85.72 -25.65 -50.80
CA LEU A 23 -86.53 -24.66 -51.53
C LEU A 23 -87.18 -25.26 -52.77
N VAL A 24 -86.43 -26.11 -53.49
CA VAL A 24 -86.93 -26.82 -54.68
C VAL A 24 -88.00 -27.86 -54.31
N VAL A 25 -87.82 -28.62 -53.24
CA VAL A 25 -88.80 -29.62 -52.78
C VAL A 25 -90.09 -28.97 -52.26
N VAL A 26 -89.99 -27.85 -51.53
CA VAL A 26 -91.15 -27.08 -51.05
C VAL A 26 -91.95 -26.47 -52.21
N SER A 27 -91.28 -25.99 -53.28
CA SER A 27 -91.96 -25.42 -54.44
C SER A 27 -92.75 -26.42 -55.30
N ASN A 28 -92.54 -27.73 -55.13
CA ASN A 28 -93.05 -28.78 -56.02
C ASN A 28 -94.16 -29.68 -55.40
N SER A 29 -94.73 -29.32 -54.24
CA SER A 29 -95.71 -30.17 -53.53
C SER A 29 -97.13 -29.55 -53.50
N SER A 30 -98.11 -30.27 -54.05
CA SER A 30 -99.44 -29.75 -54.41
C SER A 30 -100.57 -30.06 -53.40
N VAL A 31 -100.30 -30.13 -52.08
CA VAL A 31 -101.34 -30.43 -51.05
C VAL A 31 -101.16 -29.59 -49.78
N ALA A 32 -102.07 -28.64 -49.54
CA ALA A 32 -101.95 -27.62 -48.48
C ALA A 32 -101.99 -28.14 -47.02
N ALA A 33 -102.69 -29.24 -46.73
CA ALA A 33 -102.85 -29.73 -45.34
C ALA A 33 -101.71 -30.64 -44.84
N VAL A 34 -100.93 -31.25 -45.74
CA VAL A 34 -99.70 -32.00 -45.40
C VAL A 34 -98.50 -31.04 -45.28
N ASN A 35 -98.65 -29.82 -45.81
CA ASN A 35 -97.58 -28.83 -45.93
C ASN A 35 -97.10 -28.28 -44.57
N ASP A 36 -98.01 -27.95 -43.65
CA ASP A 36 -97.62 -27.35 -42.36
C ASP A 36 -96.91 -28.33 -41.42
N LEU A 37 -97.38 -29.58 -41.34
CA LEU A 37 -96.72 -30.63 -40.55
C LEU A 37 -95.35 -30.98 -41.14
N PHE A 38 -95.25 -31.08 -42.46
CA PHE A 38 -94.00 -31.35 -43.16
C PHE A 38 -92.99 -30.20 -42.98
N ILE A 39 -93.41 -28.95 -43.12
CA ILE A 39 -92.57 -27.76 -42.88
C ILE A 39 -92.10 -27.68 -41.43
N THR A 40 -92.96 -28.03 -40.45
CA THR A 40 -92.58 -27.99 -39.02
C THR A 40 -91.55 -29.07 -38.67
N ILE A 41 -91.74 -30.32 -39.13
CA ILE A 41 -90.77 -31.41 -38.94
C ILE A 41 -89.42 -31.05 -39.59
N LEU A 42 -89.48 -30.38 -40.74
CA LEU A 42 -88.30 -29.96 -41.48
C LEU A 42 -87.53 -28.81 -40.80
N LEU A 43 -88.23 -27.82 -40.26
CA LEU A 43 -87.64 -26.76 -39.42
C LEU A 43 -86.98 -27.33 -38.17
N ILE A 44 -87.63 -28.30 -37.50
CA ILE A 44 -87.03 -29.02 -36.35
C ILE A 44 -85.78 -29.78 -36.79
N GLY A 45 -85.80 -30.43 -37.96
CA GLY A 45 -84.64 -31.10 -38.52
C GLY A 45 -83.48 -30.16 -38.82
N ILE A 46 -83.74 -28.96 -39.35
CA ILE A 46 -82.73 -27.93 -39.63
C ILE A 46 -82.14 -27.38 -38.33
N VAL A 47 -82.99 -27.05 -37.34
CA VAL A 47 -82.53 -26.56 -36.04
C VAL A 47 -81.74 -27.64 -35.31
N GLY A 48 -82.19 -28.90 -35.38
CA GLY A 48 -81.48 -30.06 -34.83
C GLY A 48 -80.12 -30.30 -35.49
N LEU A 49 -80.05 -30.21 -36.82
CA LEU A 49 -78.80 -30.33 -37.57
C LEU A 49 -77.86 -29.15 -37.30
N GLY A 50 -78.40 -27.93 -37.21
CA GLY A 50 -77.66 -26.73 -36.84
C GLY A 50 -77.08 -26.80 -35.44
N ALA A 51 -77.86 -27.27 -34.46
CA ALA A 51 -77.40 -27.50 -33.08
C ALA A 51 -76.34 -28.61 -33.02
N LEU A 52 -76.50 -29.68 -33.80
CA LEU A 52 -75.53 -30.78 -33.88
C LEU A 52 -74.21 -30.33 -34.53
N LEU A 53 -74.27 -29.56 -35.62
CA LEU A 53 -73.09 -28.96 -36.25
C LEU A 53 -72.41 -27.94 -35.35
N ALA A 54 -73.17 -27.09 -34.66
CA ALA A 54 -72.63 -26.14 -33.68
C ALA A 54 -71.96 -26.87 -32.50
N GLY A 55 -72.59 -27.93 -31.98
CA GLY A 55 -72.02 -28.79 -30.94
C GLY A 55 -70.75 -29.51 -31.41
N LEU A 56 -70.71 -29.98 -32.66
CA LEU A 56 -69.54 -30.62 -33.26
C LEU A 56 -68.39 -29.64 -33.47
N VAL A 57 -68.66 -28.43 -33.97
CA VAL A 57 -67.67 -27.35 -34.09
C VAL A 57 -67.16 -26.91 -32.72
N PHE A 58 -68.04 -26.79 -31.71
CA PHE A 58 -67.67 -26.47 -30.34
C PHE A 58 -66.78 -27.57 -29.73
N GLY A 59 -67.15 -28.84 -29.90
CA GLY A 59 -66.38 -30.00 -29.44
C GLY A 59 -64.99 -30.07 -30.09
N ILE A 60 -64.92 -29.90 -31.41
CA ILE A 60 -63.66 -29.81 -32.17
C ILE A 60 -62.80 -28.65 -31.65
N ASN A 61 -63.38 -27.45 -31.50
CA ASN A 61 -62.64 -26.29 -31.01
C ASN A 61 -62.07 -26.50 -29.60
N GLN A 62 -62.81 -27.17 -28.72
CA GLN A 62 -62.34 -27.50 -27.38
C GLN A 62 -61.24 -28.58 -27.40
N LEU A 63 -61.32 -29.55 -28.31
CA LEU A 63 -60.32 -30.60 -28.49
C LEU A 63 -58.99 -30.04 -29.03
N PHE A 64 -59.04 -29.10 -29.97
CA PHE A 64 -57.84 -28.51 -30.60
C PHE A 64 -57.27 -27.28 -29.88
N LYS A 65 -57.96 -26.75 -28.86
CA LYS A 65 -57.50 -25.58 -28.09
C LYS A 65 -56.09 -25.77 -27.48
N PRO A 66 -55.74 -26.91 -26.86
CA PRO A 66 -54.38 -27.13 -26.34
C PRO A 66 -53.31 -27.13 -27.44
N LEU A 67 -53.63 -27.64 -28.64
CA LEU A 67 -52.71 -27.63 -29.78
C LEU A 67 -52.48 -26.21 -30.32
N THR A 68 -53.51 -25.36 -30.33
CA THR A 68 -53.33 -23.94 -30.68
C THR A 68 -52.50 -23.20 -29.62
N GLN A 69 -52.71 -23.49 -28.33
CA GLN A 69 -51.91 -22.93 -27.24
C GLN A 69 -50.45 -23.37 -27.33
N MET A 70 -50.19 -24.65 -27.63
CA MET A 70 -48.84 -25.17 -27.85
C MET A 70 -48.14 -24.45 -29.01
N ARG A 71 -48.82 -24.28 -30.15
CA ARG A 71 -48.29 -23.51 -31.28
C ARG A 71 -47.94 -22.08 -30.87
N ASP A 72 -48.81 -21.42 -30.11
CA ASP A 72 -48.62 -20.03 -29.72
C ASP A 72 -47.48 -19.88 -28.70
N LEU A 73 -47.33 -20.82 -27.76
CA LEU A 73 -46.19 -20.88 -26.84
C LEU A 73 -44.87 -21.20 -27.56
N MET A 74 -44.86 -22.14 -28.50
CA MET A 74 -43.68 -22.43 -29.32
C MET A 74 -43.26 -21.21 -30.15
N ARG A 75 -44.22 -20.42 -30.66
CA ARG A 75 -43.92 -19.15 -31.34
C ARG A 75 -43.34 -18.12 -30.39
N LEU A 76 -43.86 -18.02 -29.17
CA LEU A 76 -43.34 -17.13 -28.14
C LEU A 76 -41.91 -17.53 -27.73
N GLN A 77 -41.64 -18.83 -27.60
CA GLN A 77 -40.32 -19.40 -27.31
C GLN A 77 -39.30 -19.12 -28.41
N ALA A 78 -39.75 -19.02 -29.67
CA ALA A 78 -38.90 -18.70 -30.82
C ALA A 78 -38.59 -17.20 -30.98
N THR A 79 -39.11 -16.33 -30.10
CA THR A 79 -38.78 -14.89 -30.10
C THR A 79 -37.48 -14.60 -29.32
N ASP A 80 -36.95 -13.40 -29.46
CA ASP A 80 -35.77 -12.91 -28.73
C ASP A 80 -35.94 -12.86 -27.18
N ARG A 81 -37.15 -13.15 -26.68
CA ARG A 81 -37.47 -13.29 -25.26
C ARG A 81 -38.16 -14.63 -25.00
N GLY A 82 -37.56 -15.71 -25.50
CA GLY A 82 -38.14 -17.05 -25.48
C GLY A 82 -38.60 -17.44 -24.07
N ASP A 83 -39.91 -17.46 -23.86
CA ASP A 83 -40.47 -17.72 -22.54
C ASP A 83 -40.51 -19.23 -22.26
N LEU A 84 -39.56 -19.69 -21.44
CA LEU A 84 -39.49 -21.06 -20.96
C LEU A 84 -40.13 -21.22 -19.57
N MET A 85 -40.78 -20.19 -19.02
CA MET A 85 -41.46 -20.24 -17.72
C MET A 85 -42.92 -20.69 -17.85
N THR A 86 -43.56 -20.39 -18.98
CA THR A 86 -44.97 -20.76 -19.21
C THR A 86 -45.10 -22.27 -19.50
N ARG A 87 -46.19 -22.89 -19.03
CA ARG A 87 -46.49 -24.33 -19.21
C ARG A 87 -47.86 -24.51 -19.86
N LEU A 88 -48.03 -25.61 -20.59
CA LEU A 88 -49.33 -25.99 -21.13
C LEU A 88 -50.22 -26.56 -20.03
N PRO A 89 -51.51 -26.18 -19.98
CA PRO A 89 -52.45 -26.80 -19.07
C PRO A 89 -52.67 -28.26 -19.45
N VAL A 90 -52.48 -29.19 -18.50
CA VAL A 90 -52.70 -30.62 -18.71
C VAL A 90 -54.18 -30.93 -18.46
N ASN A 91 -55.04 -30.52 -19.40
CA ASN A 91 -56.49 -30.71 -19.34
C ASN A 91 -56.94 -31.68 -20.46
N GLY A 92 -57.83 -32.61 -20.14
CA GLY A 92 -58.43 -33.56 -21.09
C GLY A 92 -58.04 -35.02 -20.86
N TYR A 93 -58.44 -35.91 -21.77
CA TYR A 93 -58.16 -37.35 -21.75
C TYR A 93 -57.52 -37.78 -23.09
N GLY A 94 -56.58 -38.74 -23.05
CA GLY A 94 -55.91 -39.29 -24.24
C GLY A 94 -54.67 -38.50 -24.70
N ASP A 95 -54.27 -38.69 -25.96
CA ASP A 95 -52.99 -38.26 -26.54
C ASP A 95 -52.67 -36.76 -26.36
N ILE A 96 -53.67 -35.87 -26.30
CA ILE A 96 -53.46 -34.42 -26.16
C ILE A 96 -52.93 -34.05 -24.77
N ALA A 97 -53.40 -34.74 -23.72
CA ALA A 97 -52.89 -34.56 -22.36
C ALA A 97 -51.44 -35.07 -22.25
N ASP A 98 -51.13 -36.20 -22.91
CA ASP A 98 -49.78 -36.77 -22.93
C ASP A 98 -48.80 -35.90 -23.72
N ILE A 99 -49.20 -35.32 -24.85
CA ILE A 99 -48.40 -34.34 -25.60
C ILE A 99 -48.12 -33.09 -24.74
N SER A 100 -49.14 -32.58 -24.03
CA SER A 100 -48.97 -31.43 -23.15
C SER A 100 -48.00 -31.72 -22.00
N ARG A 101 -48.06 -32.94 -21.43
CA ARG A 101 -47.11 -33.41 -20.42
C ARG A 101 -45.70 -33.53 -20.98
N ALA A 102 -45.53 -34.20 -22.12
CA ALA A 102 -44.22 -34.36 -22.77
C ALA A 102 -43.59 -33.02 -23.18
N TYR A 103 -44.40 -32.05 -23.64
CA TYR A 103 -43.95 -30.69 -23.91
C TYR A 103 -43.46 -29.98 -22.65
N ASN A 104 -44.22 -30.07 -21.56
CA ASN A 104 -43.85 -29.48 -20.27
C ASN A 104 -42.55 -30.11 -19.74
N GLU A 105 -42.43 -31.44 -19.76
CA GLU A 105 -41.22 -32.17 -19.34
C GLU A 105 -39.99 -31.82 -20.20
N SER A 106 -40.18 -31.64 -21.51
CA SER A 106 -39.11 -31.20 -22.42
C SER A 106 -38.69 -29.76 -22.11
N THR A 107 -39.66 -28.87 -21.92
CA THR A 107 -39.42 -27.47 -21.55
C THR A 107 -38.72 -27.37 -20.20
N ASP A 108 -39.07 -28.21 -19.23
CA ASP A 108 -38.40 -28.30 -17.92
C ASP A 108 -36.92 -28.70 -18.09
N LYS A 109 -36.63 -29.73 -18.89
CA LYS A 109 -35.24 -30.15 -19.16
C LYS A 109 -34.43 -29.05 -19.83
N VAL A 110 -34.96 -28.40 -20.86
CA VAL A 110 -34.27 -27.30 -21.57
C VAL A 110 -34.05 -26.11 -20.63
N GLN A 111 -35.07 -25.74 -19.85
CA GLN A 111 -34.96 -24.67 -18.87
C GLN A 111 -33.87 -24.97 -17.82
N ASN A 112 -33.82 -26.19 -17.30
CA ASN A 112 -32.80 -26.57 -16.31
C ASN A 112 -31.39 -26.54 -16.90
N ILE A 113 -31.19 -27.07 -18.10
CA ILE A 113 -29.90 -26.99 -18.81
C ILE A 113 -29.46 -25.54 -18.98
N LEU A 114 -30.36 -24.67 -19.47
CA LEU A 114 -30.03 -23.26 -19.68
C LEU A 114 -29.75 -22.52 -18.37
N ARG A 115 -30.44 -22.86 -17.28
CA ARG A 115 -30.18 -22.32 -15.93
C ARG A 115 -28.83 -22.76 -15.39
N ASP A 116 -28.47 -24.04 -15.55
CA ASP A 116 -27.17 -24.55 -15.15
C ASP A 116 -26.05 -23.88 -15.95
N VAL A 117 -26.23 -23.73 -17.27
CA VAL A 117 -25.29 -22.95 -18.10
C VAL A 117 -25.19 -21.51 -17.58
N GLN A 118 -26.31 -20.83 -17.30
CA GLN A 118 -26.26 -19.47 -16.77
C GLN A 118 -25.47 -19.41 -15.45
N ARG A 119 -25.70 -20.35 -14.53
CA ARG A 119 -25.01 -20.41 -13.23
C ARG A 119 -23.51 -20.64 -13.39
N GLU A 120 -23.11 -21.61 -14.20
CA GLU A 120 -21.70 -21.89 -14.49
C GLU A 120 -21.02 -20.68 -15.16
N MET A 121 -21.74 -19.97 -16.04
CA MET A 121 -21.21 -18.80 -16.71
C MET A 121 -21.08 -17.57 -15.80
N GLU A 122 -22.00 -17.37 -14.86
CA GLU A 122 -21.88 -16.34 -13.82
C GLU A 122 -20.68 -16.65 -12.90
N GLY A 123 -20.50 -17.91 -12.51
CA GLY A 123 -19.32 -18.36 -11.75
C GLY A 123 -18.01 -18.17 -12.52
N LEU A 124 -18.01 -18.48 -13.82
CA LEU A 124 -16.86 -18.25 -14.70
C LEU A 124 -16.55 -16.75 -14.83
N ALA A 125 -17.55 -15.89 -14.96
CA ALA A 125 -17.36 -14.45 -15.04
C ALA A 125 -16.71 -13.89 -13.75
N LEU A 126 -17.15 -14.36 -12.58
CA LEU A 126 -16.52 -14.03 -11.30
C LEU A 126 -15.05 -14.47 -11.26
N GLY A 127 -14.78 -15.74 -11.60
CA GLY A 127 -13.42 -16.28 -11.62
C GLY A 127 -12.50 -15.57 -12.62
N LEU A 128 -13.02 -15.17 -13.79
CA LEU A 128 -12.26 -14.39 -14.78
C LEU A 128 -11.94 -12.98 -14.27
N SER A 129 -12.87 -12.33 -13.55
CA SER A 129 -12.62 -11.02 -12.94
C SER A 129 -11.52 -11.11 -11.88
N GLU A 130 -11.56 -12.14 -11.03
CA GLU A 130 -10.53 -12.40 -10.02
C GLU A 130 -9.16 -12.69 -10.65
N LEU A 131 -9.11 -13.57 -11.66
CA LEU A 131 -7.86 -13.86 -12.39
C LEU A 131 -7.31 -12.64 -13.11
N THR A 132 -8.18 -11.76 -13.64
CA THR A 132 -7.75 -10.51 -14.28
C THR A 132 -7.12 -9.57 -13.25
N ALA A 133 -7.71 -9.47 -12.05
CA ALA A 133 -7.15 -8.69 -10.96
C ALA A 133 -5.79 -9.23 -10.50
N VAL A 134 -5.69 -10.54 -10.29
CA VAL A 134 -4.42 -11.21 -9.91
C VAL A 134 -3.35 -11.03 -10.97
N THR A 135 -3.68 -11.23 -12.25
CA THR A 135 -2.75 -11.05 -13.38
C THR A 135 -2.28 -9.60 -13.48
N GLY A 136 -3.19 -8.64 -13.29
CA GLY A 136 -2.86 -7.21 -13.28
C GLY A 136 -1.95 -6.83 -12.10
N GLN A 137 -2.12 -7.43 -10.93
CA GLN A 137 -1.22 -7.23 -9.79
C GLN A 137 0.16 -7.83 -10.07
N MET A 138 0.20 -9.07 -10.58
CA MET A 138 1.45 -9.75 -10.90
C MET A 138 2.27 -9.01 -11.98
N ALA A 139 1.62 -8.33 -12.93
CA ALA A 139 2.28 -7.43 -13.87
C ALA A 139 2.94 -6.22 -13.18
N LYS A 140 2.28 -5.59 -12.20
CA LYS A 140 2.89 -4.50 -11.42
C LYS A 140 4.08 -5.00 -10.61
N ASP A 141 3.96 -6.17 -9.98
CA ASP A 141 5.03 -6.76 -9.17
C ASP A 141 6.24 -7.13 -10.05
N THR A 142 5.99 -7.62 -11.27
CA THR A 142 7.03 -7.92 -12.27
C THR A 142 7.78 -6.65 -12.69
N HIS A 143 7.09 -5.52 -12.89
CA HIS A 143 7.75 -4.24 -13.16
C HIS A 143 8.63 -3.76 -11.98
N MET A 144 8.14 -3.83 -10.75
CA MET A 144 8.95 -3.49 -9.56
C MET A 144 10.17 -4.40 -9.42
N GLN A 145 10.02 -5.69 -9.75
CA GLN A 145 11.13 -6.64 -9.75
C GLN A 145 12.20 -6.28 -10.80
N SER A 146 11.79 -5.83 -11.98
CA SER A 146 12.69 -5.33 -13.03
C SER A 146 13.51 -4.13 -12.55
N ASP A 147 12.88 -3.16 -11.90
CA ASP A 147 13.55 -1.97 -11.38
C ASP A 147 14.59 -2.34 -10.30
N HIS A 148 14.24 -3.29 -9.43
CA HIS A 148 15.17 -3.81 -8.41
C HIS A 148 16.34 -4.58 -9.01
N ALA A 149 16.13 -5.36 -10.08
CA ALA A 149 17.20 -6.06 -10.78
C ALA A 149 18.17 -5.06 -11.43
N ALA A 150 17.66 -4.02 -12.10
CA ALA A 150 18.48 -2.96 -12.69
C ALA A 150 19.30 -2.20 -11.64
N SER A 151 18.69 -1.84 -10.51
CA SER A 151 19.40 -1.21 -9.40
C SER A 151 20.48 -2.14 -8.81
N SER A 152 20.20 -3.44 -8.72
CA SER A 152 21.16 -4.43 -8.21
C SER A 152 22.38 -4.56 -9.13
N ALA A 153 22.17 -4.56 -10.45
CA ALA A 153 23.24 -4.58 -11.43
C ALA A 153 24.15 -3.34 -11.30
N ALA A 154 23.56 -2.15 -11.16
CA ALA A 154 24.31 -0.92 -10.95
C ALA A 154 25.16 -0.96 -9.65
N THR A 155 24.60 -1.45 -8.55
CA THR A 155 25.34 -1.62 -7.30
C THR A 155 26.48 -2.65 -7.44
N VAL A 156 26.27 -3.72 -8.20
CA VAL A 156 27.31 -4.72 -8.49
C VAL A 156 28.47 -4.13 -9.30
N GLU A 157 28.19 -3.26 -10.28
CA GLU A 157 29.22 -2.52 -11.01
C GLU A 157 30.03 -1.62 -10.07
N GLU A 158 29.36 -0.88 -9.18
CA GLU A 158 30.02 0.01 -8.21
C GLU A 158 30.89 -0.77 -7.21
N ILE A 159 30.41 -1.92 -6.71
CA ILE A 159 31.18 -2.82 -5.85
C ILE A 159 32.40 -3.36 -6.60
N THR A 160 32.25 -3.74 -7.87
CA THR A 160 33.37 -4.26 -8.68
C THR A 160 34.47 -3.21 -8.83
N VAL A 161 34.12 -1.95 -9.05
CA VAL A 161 35.09 -0.83 -9.09
C VAL A 161 35.77 -0.66 -7.73
N SER A 162 35.01 -0.72 -6.63
CA SER A 162 35.56 -0.61 -5.28
C SER A 162 36.54 -1.73 -4.94
N ILE A 163 36.21 -2.98 -5.30
CA ILE A 163 37.07 -4.16 -5.12
C ILE A 163 38.40 -3.98 -5.85
N ASN A 164 38.37 -3.47 -7.10
CA ASN A 164 39.60 -3.19 -7.85
C ASN A 164 40.44 -2.12 -7.16
N HIS A 165 39.81 -1.04 -6.66
CA HIS A 165 40.53 0.01 -5.94
C HIS A 165 41.16 -0.51 -4.63
N ILE A 166 40.48 -1.39 -3.90
CA ILE A 166 41.02 -2.02 -2.69
C ILE A 166 42.20 -2.93 -3.05
N ALA A 167 42.08 -3.73 -4.12
CA ALA A 167 43.15 -4.60 -4.58
C ALA A 167 44.40 -3.81 -5.00
N ASP A 168 44.23 -2.70 -5.70
CA ASP A 168 45.33 -1.81 -6.09
C ASP A 168 45.98 -1.16 -4.85
N SER A 169 45.17 -0.67 -3.91
CA SER A 169 45.66 -0.08 -2.65
C SER A 169 46.43 -1.09 -1.80
N ALA A 170 46.02 -2.36 -1.79
CA ALA A 170 46.73 -3.43 -1.11
C ALA A 170 48.09 -3.71 -1.75
N ARG A 171 48.20 -3.68 -3.10
CA ARG A 171 49.49 -3.83 -3.78
C ARG A 171 50.42 -2.63 -3.54
N ASP A 172 49.89 -1.41 -3.54
CA ASP A 172 50.67 -0.21 -3.25
C ASP A 172 51.21 -0.24 -1.80
N MET A 173 50.38 -0.68 -0.85
CA MET A 173 50.80 -0.89 0.54
C MET A 173 51.92 -1.91 0.66
N ASP A 174 51.85 -3.03 -0.07
CA ASP A 174 52.90 -4.06 -0.06
C ASP A 174 54.26 -3.47 -0.50
N HIS A 175 54.27 -2.65 -1.55
CA HIS A 175 55.49 -1.97 -2.02
C HIS A 175 56.03 -0.97 -0.98
N VAL A 176 55.16 -0.17 -0.34
CA VAL A 176 55.57 0.78 0.71
C VAL A 176 56.17 0.05 1.91
N VAL A 177 55.61 -1.10 2.29
CA VAL A 177 56.10 -1.91 3.41
C VAL A 177 57.46 -2.53 3.08
N GLU A 178 57.64 -3.06 1.88
CA GLU A 178 58.93 -3.61 1.42
C GLU A 178 60.03 -2.54 1.40
N GLU A 179 59.73 -1.35 0.89
CA GLU A 179 60.65 -0.22 0.90
C GLU A 179 61.00 0.23 2.31
N THR A 180 60.01 0.30 3.20
CA THR A 180 60.19 0.68 4.61
C THR A 180 61.04 -0.35 5.37
N GLN A 181 60.84 -1.64 5.14
CA GLN A 181 61.68 -2.70 5.69
C GLN A 181 63.12 -2.57 5.22
N ARG A 182 63.34 -2.31 3.92
CA ARG A 182 64.67 -2.11 3.36
C ARG A 182 65.36 -0.87 3.94
N LEU A 183 64.67 0.25 4.02
CA LEU A 183 65.17 1.50 4.62
C LEU A 183 65.51 1.31 6.10
N SER A 184 64.63 0.66 6.85
CA SER A 184 64.84 0.36 8.27
C SER A 184 66.05 -0.55 8.49
N SER A 185 66.25 -1.57 7.64
CA SER A 185 67.44 -2.43 7.66
C SER A 185 68.72 -1.65 7.40
N ASN A 186 68.73 -0.81 6.35
CA ASN A 186 69.89 0.02 6.01
C ASN A 186 70.21 1.05 7.11
N SER A 187 69.18 1.59 7.75
CA SER A 187 69.32 2.49 8.90
C SER A 187 69.89 1.75 10.12
N ALA A 188 69.42 0.54 10.42
CA ALA A 188 69.96 -0.28 11.50
C ALA A 188 71.46 -0.56 11.31
N ASP A 189 71.87 -0.92 10.09
CA ASP A 189 73.29 -1.13 9.74
C ASP A 189 74.11 0.17 9.83
N SER A 190 73.54 1.30 9.41
CA SER A 190 74.22 2.60 9.50
C SER A 190 74.44 3.01 10.95
N VAL A 191 73.44 2.81 11.81
CA VAL A 191 73.53 3.06 13.25
C VAL A 191 74.54 2.12 13.92
N LEU A 192 74.63 0.86 13.48
CA LEU A 192 75.65 -0.08 13.94
C LEU A 192 77.06 0.45 13.64
N ARG A 193 77.32 0.93 12.42
CA ARG A 193 78.60 1.54 12.05
C ARG A 193 78.92 2.78 12.87
N VAL A 194 77.93 3.62 13.15
CA VAL A 194 78.10 4.78 14.03
C VAL A 194 78.49 4.35 15.44
N SER A 195 77.84 3.32 15.99
CA SER A 195 78.20 2.76 17.30
C SER A 195 79.64 2.25 17.34
N GLU A 196 80.08 1.55 16.29
CA GLU A 196 81.48 1.07 16.17
C GLU A 196 82.49 2.21 16.11
N GLU A 197 82.24 3.24 15.29
CA GLU A 197 83.14 4.40 15.18
C GLU A 197 83.18 5.22 16.47
N VAL A 198 82.04 5.42 17.14
CA VAL A 198 81.99 6.07 18.45
C VAL A 198 82.74 5.24 19.51
N GLY A 199 82.69 3.90 19.41
CA GLY A 199 83.51 3.00 20.20
C GLY A 199 85.01 3.23 20.01
N LYS A 200 85.49 3.34 18.77
CA LYS A 200 86.89 3.67 18.46
C LYS A 200 87.30 5.06 18.98
N VAL A 201 86.39 6.04 18.91
CA VAL A 201 86.61 7.37 19.52
C VAL A 201 86.75 7.26 21.03
N SER A 202 85.95 6.41 21.69
CA SER A 202 86.07 6.15 23.13
C SER A 202 87.45 5.61 23.50
N GLU A 203 87.95 4.61 22.76
CA GLU A 203 89.30 4.05 22.93
C GLU A 203 90.39 5.12 22.75
N ALA A 204 90.26 5.97 21.73
CA ALA A 204 91.19 7.06 21.47
C ALA A 204 91.23 8.09 22.61
N VAL A 205 90.07 8.45 23.18
CA VAL A 205 89.98 9.36 24.34
C VAL A 205 90.64 8.74 25.59
N VAL A 206 90.44 7.45 25.83
CA VAL A 206 91.11 6.72 26.92
C VAL A 206 92.63 6.72 26.73
N ALA A 207 93.12 6.43 25.53
CA ALA A 207 94.55 6.47 25.21
C ALA A 207 95.16 7.89 25.36
N LEU A 208 94.41 8.92 24.97
CA LEU A 208 94.85 10.30 25.12
C LEU A 208 94.96 10.69 26.60
N THR A 209 94.01 10.24 27.43
CA THR A 209 94.04 10.44 28.89
C THR A 209 95.32 9.85 29.50
N GLN A 210 95.66 8.60 29.14
CA GLN A 210 96.91 7.94 29.58
C GLN A 210 98.16 8.71 29.14
N THR A 211 98.15 9.25 27.93
CA THR A 211 99.27 10.05 27.40
C THR A 211 99.42 11.36 28.18
N MET A 212 98.32 12.02 28.51
CA MET A 212 98.32 13.25 29.32
C MET A 212 98.76 12.99 30.76
N ASP A 213 98.34 11.88 31.39
CA ASP A 213 98.85 11.47 32.70
C ASP A 213 100.37 11.25 32.68
N GLY A 214 100.87 10.59 31.63
CA GLY A 214 102.30 10.42 31.41
C GLY A 214 103.06 11.73 31.21
N LEU A 215 102.48 12.72 30.53
CA LEU A 215 103.06 14.05 30.38
C LEU A 215 103.07 14.82 31.71
N GLY A 216 102.02 14.68 32.52
CA GLY A 216 101.96 15.23 33.87
C GLY A 216 103.10 14.73 34.74
N ALA A 217 103.31 13.40 34.77
CA ALA A 217 104.40 12.78 35.52
C ALA A 217 105.80 13.25 35.05
N ARG A 218 106.01 13.38 33.73
CA ARG A 218 107.27 13.90 33.18
C ARG A 218 107.50 15.38 33.51
N SER A 219 106.45 16.19 33.54
CA SER A 219 106.52 17.59 33.96
C SER A 219 106.91 17.72 35.43
N GLU A 220 106.40 16.84 36.31
CA GLU A 220 106.83 16.78 37.72
C GLU A 220 108.30 16.40 37.87
N GLU A 221 108.76 15.41 37.10
CA GLU A 221 110.17 14.99 37.07
C GLU A 221 111.09 16.13 36.61
N ILE A 222 110.73 16.85 35.55
CA ILE A 222 111.47 18.03 35.08
C ILE A 222 111.49 19.12 36.15
N SER A 223 110.35 19.37 36.82
CA SER A 223 110.27 20.35 37.91
C SER A 223 111.27 20.03 39.02
N SER A 224 111.38 18.74 39.40
CA SER A 224 112.37 18.26 40.37
C SER A 224 113.81 18.50 39.89
N ILE A 225 114.13 18.21 38.63
CA ILE A 225 115.46 18.43 38.05
C ILE A 225 115.82 19.92 38.06
N ILE A 226 114.87 20.78 37.68
CA ILE A 226 115.06 22.24 37.69
C ILE A 226 115.31 22.75 39.11
N GLY A 227 114.65 22.19 40.11
CA GLY A 227 114.95 22.42 41.52
C GLY A 227 116.41 22.13 41.87
N VAL A 228 116.91 20.95 41.49
CA VAL A 228 118.32 20.56 41.71
C VAL A 228 119.29 21.49 40.97
N ILE A 229 119.00 21.87 39.72
CA ILE A 229 119.87 22.79 38.95
C ILE A 229 119.91 24.16 39.61
N LYS A 230 118.77 24.66 40.11
CA LYS A 230 118.69 25.92 40.85
C LYS A 230 119.55 25.85 42.12
N ASP A 231 119.51 24.73 42.84
CA ASP A 231 120.32 24.51 44.04
C ASP A 231 121.82 24.44 43.70
N ILE A 232 122.20 23.75 42.62
CA ILE A 232 123.59 23.70 42.13
C ILE A 232 124.06 25.08 41.70
N ALA A 233 123.22 25.85 40.99
CA ALA A 233 123.54 27.23 40.62
C ALA A 233 123.73 28.10 41.87
N GLY A 234 122.90 27.93 42.90
CA GLY A 234 123.07 28.58 44.21
C GLY A 234 124.39 28.22 44.89
N GLN A 235 124.75 26.94 44.91
CA GLN A 235 126.02 26.46 45.46
C GLN A 235 127.22 26.96 44.65
N THR A 236 127.12 26.96 43.32
CA THR A 236 128.17 27.43 42.41
C THR A 236 128.38 28.94 42.57
N ASN A 237 127.31 29.70 42.77
CA ASN A 237 127.37 31.13 43.07
C ASN A 237 128.11 31.38 44.41
N LEU A 238 127.85 30.57 45.44
CA LEU A 238 128.54 30.64 46.73
C LEU A 238 130.02 30.24 46.63
N LEU A 239 130.34 29.18 45.88
CA LEU A 239 131.73 28.76 45.63
C LEU A 239 132.50 29.83 44.84
N ALA A 240 131.87 30.42 43.84
CA ALA A 240 132.44 31.51 43.04
C ALA A 240 132.67 32.77 43.90
N LEU A 241 131.75 33.09 44.81
CA LEU A 241 131.91 34.17 45.77
C LEU A 241 133.11 33.91 46.71
N ASN A 242 133.23 32.69 47.25
CA ASN A 242 134.38 32.31 48.08
C ASN A 242 135.71 32.37 47.30
N ALA A 243 135.72 31.93 46.04
CA ALA A 243 136.88 32.01 45.17
C ALA A 243 137.26 33.47 44.82
N ALA A 244 136.27 34.34 44.60
CA ALA A 244 136.49 35.77 44.36
C ALA A 244 137.09 36.46 45.61
N ILE A 245 136.63 36.09 46.81
CA ILE A 245 137.18 36.57 48.08
C ILE A 245 138.66 36.14 48.21
N GLU A 246 138.99 34.88 47.93
CA GLU A 246 140.36 34.38 48.08
C GLU A 246 141.30 34.91 46.99
N ALA A 247 140.81 35.14 45.76
CA ALA A 247 141.55 35.81 44.70
C ALA A 247 141.88 37.27 45.03
N ALA A 248 140.98 38.00 45.71
CA ALA A 248 141.26 39.34 46.23
C ALA A 248 142.35 39.33 47.32
N ARG A 249 142.50 38.22 48.04
CA ARG A 249 143.47 38.02 49.13
C ARG A 249 144.91 37.76 48.64
N ALA A 250 145.07 37.17 47.46
CA ALA A 250 146.36 36.81 46.86
C ALA A 250 147.11 37.98 46.16
N GLY A 251 146.56 39.19 46.16
CA GLY A 251 147.22 40.39 45.59
C GLY A 251 147.50 40.31 44.09
N GLU A 252 148.61 40.90 43.60
CA GLU A 252 148.96 40.99 42.16
C GLU A 252 149.02 39.61 41.44
N MET A 253 149.29 38.51 42.16
CA MET A 253 149.30 37.15 41.58
C MET A 253 147.89 36.56 41.37
N GLY A 254 146.85 37.10 42.02
CA GLY A 254 145.46 36.59 41.99
C GLY A 254 144.55 37.22 40.95
N ARG A 255 145.03 38.23 40.21
CA ARG A 255 144.23 39.06 39.29
C ARG A 255 143.51 38.25 38.20
N GLY A 256 144.19 37.25 37.64
CA GLY A 256 143.58 36.34 36.65
C GLY A 256 142.50 35.43 37.24
N PHE A 257 142.65 35.00 38.49
CA PHE A 257 141.67 34.17 39.20
C PHE A 257 140.41 34.94 39.60
N ALA A 258 140.53 36.22 39.97
CA ALA A 258 139.40 37.06 40.34
C ALA A 258 138.41 37.24 39.16
N VAL A 259 138.93 37.43 37.94
CA VAL A 259 138.11 37.53 36.73
C VAL A 259 137.34 36.24 36.46
N VAL A 260 138.00 35.08 36.62
CA VAL A 260 137.35 33.78 36.44
C VAL A 260 136.26 33.56 37.49
N ALA A 261 136.51 33.90 38.76
CA ALA A 261 135.52 33.75 39.83
C ALA A 261 134.28 34.63 39.62
N ASP A 262 134.45 35.88 39.20
CA ASP A 262 133.32 36.77 38.89
C ASP A 262 132.53 36.31 37.64
N GLU A 263 133.20 35.72 36.65
CA GLU A 263 132.55 35.13 35.48
C GLU A 263 131.74 33.88 35.85
N VAL A 264 132.25 33.02 36.73
CA VAL A 264 131.52 31.86 37.27
C VAL A 264 130.33 32.32 38.12
N ARG A 265 130.46 33.41 38.89
CA ARG A 265 129.37 34.00 39.69
C ARG A 265 128.24 34.50 38.80
N LYS A 266 128.56 35.30 37.78
CA LYS A 266 127.57 35.77 36.78
C LYS A 266 126.93 34.61 36.02
N LEU A 267 127.70 33.57 35.69
CA LEU A 267 127.16 32.37 35.05
C LEU A 267 126.15 31.68 35.98
N ALA A 268 126.48 31.51 37.26
CA ALA A 268 125.60 30.90 38.26
C ALA A 268 124.32 31.72 38.51
N GLU A 269 124.40 33.07 38.59
CA GLU A 269 123.24 33.95 38.67
C GLU A 269 122.34 33.83 37.43
N ARG A 270 122.94 33.81 36.22
CA ARG A 270 122.20 33.59 34.96
C ARG A 270 121.55 32.21 34.91
N THR A 271 122.25 31.16 35.34
CA THR A 271 121.70 29.80 35.43
C THR A 271 120.53 29.73 36.40
N SER A 272 120.65 30.34 37.59
CA SER A 272 119.56 30.41 38.57
C SER A 272 118.34 31.15 38.02
N SER A 273 118.54 32.31 37.38
CA SER A 273 117.43 33.06 36.76
C SER A 273 116.74 32.24 35.66
N ALA A 274 117.53 31.58 34.79
CA ALA A 274 116.99 30.73 33.73
C ALA A 274 116.20 29.52 34.30
N THR A 275 116.67 28.92 35.40
CA THR A 275 115.92 27.83 36.06
C THR A 275 114.58 28.29 36.65
N VAL A 276 114.48 29.52 37.16
CA VAL A 276 113.19 30.06 37.65
C VAL A 276 112.22 30.27 36.50
N GLU A 277 112.67 30.80 35.37
CA GLU A 277 111.82 30.92 34.18
C GLU A 277 111.36 29.55 33.65
N ILE A 278 112.25 28.56 33.62
CA ILE A 278 111.89 27.20 33.19
C ILE A 278 110.89 26.58 34.19
N ALA A 279 111.09 26.75 35.50
CA ALA A 279 110.16 26.25 36.51
C ALA A 279 108.74 26.80 36.27
N HIS A 280 108.60 28.10 36.03
CA HIS A 280 107.29 28.71 35.73
C HIS A 280 106.67 28.16 34.43
N LYS A 281 107.48 27.92 33.39
CA LYS A 281 106.99 27.30 32.14
C LYS A 281 106.52 25.86 32.37
N ILE A 282 107.23 25.07 33.17
CA ILE A 282 106.87 23.69 33.50
C ILE A 282 105.61 23.64 34.38
N GLU A 283 105.46 24.56 35.34
CA GLU A 283 104.23 24.70 36.13
C GLU A 283 103.02 25.03 35.23
N SER A 284 103.18 25.93 34.26
CA SER A 284 102.13 26.23 33.27
C SER A 284 101.77 25.00 32.43
N VAL A 285 102.76 24.23 31.96
CA VAL A 285 102.54 22.97 31.22
C VAL A 285 101.81 21.95 32.10
N GLY A 286 102.16 21.84 33.39
CA GLY A 286 101.48 20.96 34.34
C GLY A 286 100.00 21.32 34.50
N ARG A 287 99.70 22.61 34.70
CA ARG A 287 98.32 23.12 34.81
C ARG A 287 97.52 22.91 33.52
N GLU A 288 98.12 23.15 32.36
CA GLU A 288 97.48 22.90 31.05
C GLU A 288 97.19 21.41 30.83
N THR A 289 98.12 20.53 31.23
CA THR A 289 97.94 19.07 31.16
C THR A 289 96.79 18.62 32.06
N GLN A 290 96.68 19.13 33.28
CA GLN A 290 95.61 18.76 34.20
C GLN A 290 94.22 19.24 33.72
N ASN A 291 94.15 20.43 33.11
CA ASN A 291 92.94 20.89 32.44
C ASN A 291 92.57 20.01 31.23
N ALA A 292 93.56 19.55 30.45
CA ALA A 292 93.33 18.64 29.34
C ALA A 292 92.77 17.29 29.83
N VAL A 293 93.29 16.72 30.92
CA VAL A 293 92.76 15.50 31.55
C VAL A 293 91.30 15.67 31.97
N GLY A 294 90.96 16.79 32.62
CA GLY A 294 89.57 17.09 33.01
C GLY A 294 88.62 17.17 31.81
N ASN A 295 89.03 17.84 30.73
CA ASN A 295 88.27 17.90 29.49
C ASN A 295 88.13 16.53 28.81
N MET A 296 89.14 15.68 28.88
CA MET A 296 89.09 14.30 28.35
C MET A 296 88.11 13.43 29.14
N SER A 297 88.04 13.58 30.47
CA SER A 297 87.05 12.87 31.30
C SER A 297 85.61 13.23 30.92
N ILE A 298 85.31 14.53 30.72
CA ILE A 298 83.99 14.98 30.27
C ILE A 298 83.69 14.45 28.86
N THR A 299 84.70 14.43 27.99
CA THR A 299 84.56 13.91 26.62
C THR A 299 84.27 12.41 26.63
N ALA A 300 84.94 11.63 27.48
CA ALA A 300 84.70 10.20 27.64
C ALA A 300 83.26 9.89 28.07
N GLU A 301 82.73 10.64 29.03
CA GLU A 301 81.33 10.51 29.47
C GLU A 301 80.33 10.79 28.33
N ARG A 302 80.54 11.85 27.55
CA ARG A 302 79.70 12.18 26.39
C ARG A 302 79.75 11.13 25.28
N VAL A 303 80.93 10.55 25.05
CA VAL A 303 81.10 9.47 24.08
C VAL A 303 80.37 8.21 24.54
N ALA A 304 80.48 7.84 25.82
CA ALA A 304 79.73 6.70 26.39
C ALA A 304 78.21 6.86 26.28
N HIS A 305 77.70 8.08 26.54
CA HIS A 305 76.29 8.40 26.32
C HIS A 305 75.90 8.29 24.83
N SER A 306 76.79 8.70 23.92
CA SER A 306 76.54 8.61 22.46
C SER A 306 76.47 7.16 21.96
N VAL A 307 77.25 6.24 22.55
CA VAL A 307 77.15 4.79 22.27
C VAL A 307 75.77 4.26 22.67
N THR A 308 75.31 4.61 23.88
CA THR A 308 73.99 4.17 24.39
C THR A 308 72.86 4.67 23.49
N MET A 309 72.89 5.95 23.08
CA MET A 309 71.91 6.51 22.15
C MET A 309 71.90 5.82 20.78
N ALA A 310 73.07 5.39 20.28
CA ALA A 310 73.15 4.64 19.03
C ALA A 310 72.53 3.24 19.19
N GLU A 311 72.74 2.56 20.33
CA GLU A 311 72.12 1.27 20.61
C GLU A 311 70.59 1.36 20.70
N ASP A 312 70.05 2.40 21.36
CA ASP A 312 68.61 2.67 21.43
C ASP A 312 68.01 2.95 20.05
N ALA A 313 68.67 3.78 19.24
CA ALA A 313 68.25 4.07 17.87
C ALA A 313 68.20 2.79 17.02
N ARG A 314 69.16 1.89 17.18
CA ARG A 314 69.16 0.57 16.52
C ARG A 314 67.99 -0.28 16.99
N GLY A 315 67.68 -0.26 18.29
CA GLY A 315 66.50 -0.92 18.87
C GLY A 315 65.20 -0.44 18.23
N HIS A 316 65.02 0.87 18.07
CA HIS A 316 63.86 1.43 17.37
C HIS A 316 63.78 1.02 15.90
N MET A 317 64.91 0.96 15.17
CA MET A 317 64.90 0.46 13.78
C MET A 317 64.44 -1.00 13.71
N LEU A 318 64.90 -1.85 14.63
CA LEU A 318 64.44 -3.25 14.69
C LEU A 318 62.95 -3.36 15.05
N GLY A 319 62.45 -2.50 15.93
CA GLY A 319 61.01 -2.44 16.25
C GLY A 319 60.15 -2.03 15.05
N ILE A 320 60.61 -1.07 14.23
CA ILE A 320 59.94 -0.71 12.96
C ILE A 320 59.85 -1.94 12.05
N ARG A 321 60.94 -2.70 11.91
CA ARG A 321 60.97 -3.91 11.08
C ARG A 321 59.95 -4.96 11.56
N GLU A 322 59.83 -5.17 12.86
CA GLU A 322 58.84 -6.09 13.43
C GLU A 322 57.40 -5.62 13.12
N HIS A 323 57.10 -4.33 13.34
CA HIS A 323 55.78 -3.78 13.05
C HIS A 323 55.43 -3.84 11.56
N MET A 324 56.40 -3.62 10.67
CA MET A 324 56.21 -3.81 9.22
C MET A 324 55.83 -5.26 8.88
N GLY A 325 56.40 -6.26 9.55
CA GLY A 325 56.00 -7.66 9.38
C GLY A 325 54.52 -7.91 9.70
N SER A 326 53.98 -7.26 10.74
CA SER A 326 52.54 -7.32 11.04
C SER A 326 51.68 -6.65 9.97
N VAL A 327 52.16 -5.53 9.38
CA VAL A 327 51.47 -4.85 8.28
C VAL A 327 51.42 -5.73 7.02
N VAL A 328 52.51 -6.41 6.67
CA VAL A 328 52.52 -7.39 5.55
C VAL A 328 51.41 -8.44 5.73
N SER A 329 51.28 -9.00 6.93
CA SER A 329 50.25 -10.00 7.21
C SER A 329 48.84 -9.44 7.04
N ALA A 330 48.60 -8.20 7.46
CA ALA A 330 47.30 -7.55 7.32
C ALA A 330 46.97 -7.25 5.84
N VAL A 331 47.93 -6.75 5.06
CA VAL A 331 47.78 -6.50 3.62
C VAL A 331 47.44 -7.79 2.86
N ARG A 332 48.10 -8.89 3.20
CA ARG A 332 47.80 -10.21 2.63
C ARG A 332 46.37 -10.67 2.92
N GLN A 333 45.89 -10.49 4.15
CA GLN A 333 44.53 -10.84 4.54
C GLN A 333 43.48 -9.98 3.81
N ILE A 334 43.78 -8.69 3.58
CA ILE A 334 42.94 -7.81 2.75
C ILE A 334 42.88 -8.32 1.31
N ALA A 335 44.02 -8.69 0.72
CA ALA A 335 44.05 -9.23 -0.63
C ALA A 335 43.22 -10.52 -0.78
N GLU A 336 43.36 -11.46 0.16
CA GLU A 336 42.56 -12.69 0.20
C GLU A 336 41.05 -12.39 0.32
N SER A 337 40.65 -11.50 1.23
CA SER A 337 39.25 -11.09 1.41
C SER A 337 38.69 -10.38 0.16
N THR A 338 39.52 -9.60 -0.53
CA THR A 338 39.14 -8.87 -1.76
C THR A 338 38.92 -9.84 -2.92
N GLN A 339 39.72 -10.92 -2.98
CA GLN A 339 39.55 -12.00 -3.95
C GLN A 339 38.22 -12.75 -3.72
N GLU A 340 37.87 -13.05 -2.47
CA GLU A 340 36.59 -13.67 -2.10
C GLU A 340 35.39 -12.76 -2.43
N GLN A 341 35.49 -11.46 -2.13
CA GLN A 341 34.47 -10.48 -2.49
C GLN A 341 34.29 -10.38 -4.01
N SER A 342 35.37 -10.47 -4.79
CA SER A 342 35.30 -10.48 -6.26
C SER A 342 34.50 -11.67 -6.78
N ALA A 343 34.76 -12.87 -6.26
CA ALA A 343 34.01 -14.08 -6.61
C ALA A 343 32.52 -13.99 -6.23
N ALA A 344 32.21 -13.45 -5.05
CA ALA A 344 30.84 -13.22 -4.61
C ALA A 344 30.12 -12.20 -5.52
N THR A 345 30.80 -11.13 -5.90
CA THR A 345 30.26 -10.07 -6.76
C THR A 345 29.95 -10.59 -8.17
N HIS A 346 30.80 -11.47 -8.72
CA HIS A 346 30.51 -12.15 -10.00
C HIS A 346 29.24 -13.01 -9.91
N THR A 347 29.02 -13.68 -8.77
CA THR A 347 27.81 -14.49 -8.55
C THR A 347 26.56 -13.60 -8.46
N LEU A 348 26.69 -12.42 -7.82
CA LEU A 348 25.62 -11.43 -7.77
C LEU A 348 25.29 -10.86 -9.16
N ALA A 349 26.30 -10.56 -9.98
CA ALA A 349 26.12 -10.11 -11.36
C ALA A 349 25.29 -11.11 -12.17
N SER A 350 25.69 -12.38 -12.14
CA SER A 350 24.98 -13.46 -12.84
C SER A 350 23.55 -13.66 -12.32
N SER A 351 23.34 -13.48 -11.01
CA SER A 351 22.00 -13.54 -10.41
C SER A 351 21.10 -12.39 -10.87
N ALA A 352 21.65 -11.18 -11.02
CA ALA A 352 20.92 -10.01 -11.54
C ALA A 352 20.52 -10.21 -13.02
N GLU A 353 21.43 -10.73 -13.85
CA GLU A 353 21.12 -11.09 -15.25
C GLU A 353 20.04 -12.17 -15.34
N GLN A 354 20.12 -13.20 -14.49
CA GLN A 354 19.12 -14.25 -14.45
C GLN A 354 17.74 -13.73 -14.01
N LEU A 355 17.70 -12.81 -13.05
CA LEU A 355 16.47 -12.12 -12.64
C LEU A 355 15.85 -11.32 -13.78
N ASP A 356 16.65 -10.62 -14.58
CA ASP A 356 16.16 -9.88 -15.75
C ASP A 356 15.53 -10.83 -16.78
N VAL A 357 16.21 -11.92 -17.14
CA VAL A 357 15.68 -12.95 -18.05
C VAL A 357 14.37 -13.55 -17.53
N MET A 358 14.30 -13.85 -16.22
CA MET A 358 13.09 -14.38 -15.59
C MET A 358 11.94 -13.36 -15.59
N THR A 359 12.27 -12.08 -15.41
CA THR A 359 11.31 -10.97 -15.44
C THR A 359 10.70 -10.82 -16.83
N GLN A 360 11.52 -10.87 -17.89
CA GLN A 360 11.05 -10.85 -19.28
C GLN A 360 10.15 -12.05 -19.62
N ALA A 361 10.54 -13.25 -19.17
CA ALA A 361 9.73 -14.45 -19.36
C ALA A 361 8.38 -14.36 -18.64
N THR A 362 8.37 -13.78 -17.42
CA THR A 362 7.16 -13.57 -16.63
C THR A 362 6.25 -12.53 -17.27
N ASP A 363 6.79 -11.42 -17.77
CA ASP A 363 6.01 -10.40 -18.49
C ASP A 363 5.36 -10.98 -19.76
N SER A 364 6.09 -11.78 -20.54
CA SER A 364 5.53 -12.47 -21.70
C SER A 364 4.39 -13.42 -21.33
N ALA A 365 4.56 -14.21 -20.26
CA ALA A 365 3.53 -15.10 -19.76
C ALA A 365 2.28 -14.34 -19.27
N LEU A 366 2.47 -13.18 -18.63
CA LEU A 366 1.41 -12.29 -18.18
C LEU A 366 0.62 -11.67 -19.33
N GLN A 367 1.29 -11.24 -20.39
CA GLN A 367 0.64 -10.75 -21.60
C GLN A 367 -0.23 -11.85 -22.24
N GLN A 368 0.29 -13.08 -22.31
CA GLN A 368 -0.45 -14.23 -22.81
C GLN A 368 -1.65 -14.59 -21.92
N ALA A 369 -1.48 -14.56 -20.60
CA ALA A 369 -2.55 -14.78 -19.63
C ALA A 369 -3.65 -13.71 -19.79
N THR A 370 -3.27 -12.43 -19.88
CA THR A 370 -4.20 -11.30 -20.07
C THR A 370 -5.01 -11.46 -21.36
N ASN A 371 -4.36 -11.82 -22.47
CA ASN A 371 -5.04 -12.07 -23.74
C ASN A 371 -5.99 -13.27 -23.67
N THR A 372 -5.60 -14.33 -22.96
CA THR A 372 -6.44 -15.51 -22.75
C THR A 372 -7.67 -15.18 -21.91
N LEU A 373 -7.48 -14.44 -20.81
CA LEU A 373 -8.56 -13.98 -19.94
C LEU A 373 -9.55 -13.10 -20.69
N LYS A 374 -9.07 -12.15 -21.51
CA LYS A 374 -9.94 -11.33 -22.37
C LYS A 374 -10.76 -12.16 -23.35
N ASN A 375 -10.13 -13.14 -24.01
CA ASN A 375 -10.84 -14.03 -24.93
C ASN A 375 -11.89 -14.90 -24.21
N LEU A 376 -11.58 -15.39 -23.00
CA LEU A 376 -12.51 -16.16 -22.19
C LEU A 376 -13.68 -15.28 -21.73
N ASP A 377 -13.42 -14.05 -21.29
CA ASP A 377 -14.45 -13.08 -20.88
C ASP A 377 -15.38 -12.73 -22.05
N GLU A 378 -14.85 -12.46 -23.24
CA GLU A 378 -15.67 -12.21 -24.43
C GLU A 378 -16.53 -13.42 -24.82
N ARG A 379 -15.96 -14.63 -24.76
CA ARG A 379 -16.70 -15.87 -25.01
C ARG A 379 -17.79 -16.06 -23.96
N ALA A 380 -17.48 -15.77 -22.70
CA ALA A 380 -18.41 -15.91 -21.60
C ALA A 380 -19.58 -14.94 -21.72
N LYS A 381 -19.30 -13.66 -22.01
CA LYS A 381 -20.31 -12.64 -22.28
C LYS A 381 -21.19 -12.98 -23.49
N ARG A 382 -20.61 -13.49 -24.58
CA ARG A 382 -21.40 -13.95 -25.74
C ARG A 382 -22.36 -15.08 -25.36
N LEU A 383 -21.88 -16.06 -24.59
CA LEU A 383 -22.71 -17.17 -24.16
C LEU A 383 -23.80 -16.73 -23.16
N LEU A 384 -23.46 -15.88 -22.18
CA LEU A 384 -24.43 -15.26 -21.28
C LEU A 384 -25.50 -14.48 -22.03
N LYS A 385 -25.13 -13.73 -23.08
CA LYS A 385 -26.10 -13.02 -23.92
C LYS A 385 -27.03 -13.98 -24.67
N SER A 386 -26.49 -15.08 -25.20
CA SER A 386 -27.29 -16.10 -25.90
C SER A 386 -28.21 -16.88 -24.96
N VAL A 387 -27.81 -17.11 -23.70
CA VAL A 387 -28.68 -17.74 -22.70
C VAL A 387 -29.69 -16.74 -22.13
N GLY A 388 -29.27 -15.48 -21.97
CA GLY A 388 -30.09 -14.38 -21.45
C GLY A 388 -31.21 -13.91 -22.39
N SER A 389 -31.27 -14.39 -23.64
CA SER A 389 -32.43 -14.21 -24.52
C SER A 389 -33.63 -15.07 -24.11
N PHE A 390 -33.45 -16.03 -23.20
CA PHE A 390 -34.53 -16.84 -22.66
C PHE A 390 -35.01 -16.30 -21.31
N LYS A 391 -36.32 -16.26 -21.10
CA LYS A 391 -36.88 -15.98 -19.78
C LYS A 391 -36.75 -17.24 -18.92
N LEU A 392 -35.73 -17.26 -18.06
CA LEU A 392 -35.40 -18.40 -17.21
C LEU A 392 -35.63 -18.13 -15.71
N ALA A 393 -35.82 -16.87 -15.36
CA ALA A 393 -35.94 -16.38 -14.00
C ALA A 393 -37.38 -15.93 -13.68
N ASP A 394 -37.80 -16.15 -12.44
CA ASP A 394 -39.01 -15.56 -11.85
C ASP A 394 -38.71 -14.30 -11.05
N ILE A 395 -37.44 -14.02 -10.76
CA ILE A 395 -36.98 -12.78 -10.13
C ILE A 395 -36.06 -12.04 -11.11
N GLU A 396 -36.38 -10.79 -11.40
CA GLU A 396 -35.50 -9.90 -12.15
C GLU A 396 -35.11 -8.70 -11.29
N VAL A 397 -33.81 -8.44 -11.16
CA VAL A 397 -33.28 -7.35 -10.32
C VAL A 397 -32.46 -6.37 -11.15
N VAL A 398 -32.79 -5.08 -11.04
CA VAL A 398 -31.99 -3.98 -11.60
C VAL A 398 -31.01 -3.49 -10.52
N HIS A 399 -29.71 -3.67 -10.72
CA HIS A 399 -28.69 -3.17 -9.80
C HIS A 399 -27.39 -2.77 -10.52
N GLY A 400 -26.56 -1.97 -9.84
CA GLY A 400 -25.23 -1.55 -10.31
C GLY A 400 -24.06 -2.24 -9.62
N TRP A 401 -24.33 -3.25 -8.78
CA TRP A 401 -23.30 -4.01 -8.05
C TRP A 401 -22.43 -4.84 -9.00
N ALA A 402 -21.23 -4.35 -9.28
CA ALA A 402 -20.30 -4.91 -10.26
C ALA A 402 -18.91 -5.18 -9.70
N ALA A 403 -18.57 -4.61 -8.53
CA ALA A 403 -17.30 -4.93 -7.89
C ALA A 403 -17.27 -6.39 -7.43
N SER A 404 -16.09 -7.00 -7.38
CA SER A 404 -15.92 -8.45 -7.12
C SER A 404 -16.59 -8.91 -5.82
N SER A 405 -16.44 -8.14 -4.74
CA SER A 405 -17.09 -8.40 -3.44
C SER A 405 -18.62 -8.32 -3.52
N GLU A 406 -19.15 -7.36 -4.28
CA GLU A 406 -20.60 -7.17 -4.44
C GLU A 406 -21.21 -8.27 -5.33
N ALA A 407 -20.53 -8.61 -6.42
CA ALA A 407 -20.92 -9.68 -7.31
C ALA A 407 -20.90 -11.04 -6.58
N ARG A 408 -19.93 -11.25 -5.67
CA ARG A 408 -19.92 -12.41 -4.78
C ARG A 408 -21.11 -12.41 -3.82
N ALA A 409 -21.40 -11.30 -3.16
CA ALA A 409 -22.54 -11.18 -2.24
C ALA A 409 -23.88 -11.50 -2.95
N VAL A 410 -24.07 -11.00 -4.18
CA VAL A 410 -25.24 -11.32 -5.01
C VAL A 410 -25.27 -12.80 -5.37
N SER A 411 -24.13 -13.39 -5.78
CA SER A 411 -24.03 -14.80 -6.15
C SER A 411 -24.45 -15.75 -5.03
N GLU A 412 -24.09 -15.45 -3.77
CA GLU A 412 -24.54 -16.25 -2.61
C GLU A 412 -26.05 -16.17 -2.40
N ILE A 413 -26.65 -14.98 -2.57
CA ILE A 413 -28.11 -14.83 -2.51
C ILE A 413 -28.79 -15.60 -3.65
N LYS A 414 -28.24 -15.54 -4.87
CA LYS A 414 -28.72 -16.35 -6.00
C LYS A 414 -28.66 -17.84 -5.67
N ALA A 415 -27.61 -18.32 -5.02
CA ALA A 415 -27.47 -19.71 -4.62
C ALA A 415 -28.55 -20.14 -3.60
N LEU A 416 -28.78 -19.34 -2.56
CA LEU A 416 -29.84 -19.61 -1.57
C LEU A 416 -31.24 -19.58 -2.21
N LEU A 417 -31.48 -18.63 -3.12
CA LEU A 417 -32.75 -18.52 -3.83
C LEU A 417 -33.00 -19.73 -4.76
N ASN A 418 -31.95 -20.17 -5.48
CA ASN A 418 -31.98 -21.36 -6.33
C ASN A 418 -32.32 -22.62 -5.52
N ALA A 419 -31.79 -22.75 -4.30
CA ALA A 419 -32.11 -23.87 -3.41
C ALA A 419 -33.61 -23.90 -2.99
N GLN A 420 -34.29 -22.74 -3.03
CA GLN A 420 -35.73 -22.62 -2.82
C GLN A 420 -36.56 -22.82 -4.10
N GLY A 421 -35.92 -23.08 -5.24
CA GLY A 421 -36.57 -23.30 -6.53
C GLY A 421 -36.82 -22.04 -7.36
N HIS A 422 -36.45 -20.86 -6.84
CA HIS A 422 -36.57 -19.57 -7.50
C HIS A 422 -35.25 -19.18 -8.17
N HIS A 423 -35.32 -18.40 -9.24
CA HIS A 423 -34.17 -18.06 -10.07
C HIS A 423 -34.14 -16.55 -10.29
N TRP A 424 -33.00 -15.94 -9.97
CA TRP A 424 -32.73 -14.53 -10.18
C TRP A 424 -31.98 -14.34 -11.50
N ALA A 425 -32.48 -13.43 -12.35
CA ALA A 425 -31.72 -12.86 -13.46
C ALA A 425 -31.45 -11.35 -13.24
N ASP A 426 -30.23 -10.93 -13.57
CA ASP A 426 -29.87 -9.50 -13.55
C ASP A 426 -30.51 -8.84 -14.78
N ALA A 427 -31.12 -7.67 -14.59
CA ALA A 427 -31.82 -6.96 -15.65
C ALA A 427 -30.88 -6.58 -16.80
N GLN A 428 -31.22 -6.99 -18.02
CA GLN A 428 -30.43 -6.72 -19.22
C GLN A 428 -30.89 -5.43 -19.94
N GLY A 429 -29.95 -4.69 -20.55
CA GLY A 429 -30.24 -3.50 -21.35
C GLY A 429 -29.98 -2.16 -20.61
N ASP A 430 -30.58 -1.07 -21.11
CA ASP A 430 -30.47 0.24 -20.48
C ASP A 430 -31.27 0.29 -19.17
N ASN A 431 -30.55 0.39 -18.06
CA ASN A 431 -31.09 0.45 -16.70
C ASN A 431 -30.95 1.87 -16.09
N SER A 432 -30.76 2.90 -16.91
CA SER A 432 -30.81 4.29 -16.44
C SER A 432 -32.14 4.57 -15.73
N PRO A 433 -32.18 5.50 -14.75
CA PRO A 433 -33.43 5.84 -14.07
C PRO A 433 -34.57 6.20 -15.03
N SER A 434 -34.27 6.87 -16.14
CA SER A 434 -35.24 7.17 -17.21
C SER A 434 -35.73 5.92 -17.93
N ALA A 435 -34.84 4.99 -18.30
CA ALA A 435 -35.21 3.76 -18.97
C ALA A 435 -36.02 2.84 -18.04
N LEU A 436 -35.63 2.73 -16.77
CA LEU A 436 -36.38 2.00 -15.75
C LEU A 436 -37.78 2.58 -15.59
N ARG A 437 -37.92 3.91 -15.50
CA ARG A 437 -39.24 4.56 -15.41
C ARG A 437 -40.10 4.29 -16.64
N ALA A 438 -39.55 4.44 -17.85
CA ALA A 438 -40.27 4.13 -19.08
C ALA A 438 -40.73 2.67 -19.12
N ARG A 439 -39.86 1.74 -18.72
CA ARG A 439 -40.13 0.30 -18.66
C ARG A 439 -41.26 -0.03 -17.67
N VAL A 440 -41.24 0.56 -16.48
CA VAL A 440 -42.27 0.36 -15.45
C VAL A 440 -43.62 0.92 -15.93
N LEU A 441 -43.64 2.14 -16.49
CA LEU A 441 -44.85 2.77 -17.02
C LEU A 441 -45.45 2.01 -18.22
N ALA A 442 -44.61 1.28 -18.98
CA ALA A 442 -45.06 0.38 -20.04
C ALA A 442 -45.63 -0.96 -19.53
N GLY A 443 -45.74 -1.16 -18.21
CA GLY A 443 -46.28 -2.38 -17.60
C GLY A 443 -45.30 -3.56 -17.56
N ASN A 444 -44.00 -3.32 -17.76
CA ASN A 444 -42.95 -4.35 -17.75
C ASN A 444 -41.94 -4.13 -16.61
N ALA A 445 -42.43 -3.82 -15.40
CA ALA A 445 -41.56 -3.57 -14.25
C ALA A 445 -40.69 -4.81 -13.90
N PRO A 446 -39.43 -4.61 -13.47
CA PRO A 446 -38.64 -5.71 -12.90
C PRO A 446 -39.26 -6.19 -11.59
N THR A 447 -38.77 -7.28 -10.98
CA THR A 447 -39.21 -7.68 -9.64
C THR A 447 -38.73 -6.70 -8.57
N ALA A 448 -37.46 -6.29 -8.69
CA ALA A 448 -36.82 -5.37 -7.76
C ALA A 448 -35.84 -4.43 -8.46
N ALA A 449 -35.55 -3.28 -7.85
CA ALA A 449 -34.46 -2.41 -8.26
C ALA A 449 -33.70 -1.86 -7.04
N ALA A 450 -32.39 -1.68 -7.19
CA ALA A 450 -31.49 -1.08 -6.20
C ALA A 450 -31.78 0.41 -6.06
N ILE A 451 -32.81 0.72 -5.27
CA ILE A 451 -33.34 2.07 -5.05
C ILE A 451 -33.52 2.21 -3.54
N GLY A 452 -32.73 3.10 -2.94
CA GLY A 452 -32.74 3.37 -1.51
C GLY A 452 -33.14 4.80 -1.16
N GLY A 453 -33.28 5.03 0.15
CA GLY A 453 -33.51 6.35 0.72
C GLY A 453 -34.82 7.02 0.32
N VAL A 454 -34.81 8.34 0.24
CA VAL A 454 -35.98 9.17 -0.11
C VAL A 454 -36.54 8.89 -1.51
N LYS A 455 -35.77 8.21 -2.38
CA LYS A 455 -36.18 7.87 -3.76
C LYS A 455 -37.31 6.84 -3.79
N ILE A 456 -37.40 5.98 -2.77
CA ILE A 456 -38.47 4.98 -2.62
C ILE A 456 -39.85 5.66 -2.67
N GLN A 457 -39.97 6.82 -2.02
CA GLN A 457 -41.24 7.57 -1.93
C GLN A 457 -41.71 8.10 -3.29
N ASN A 458 -40.81 8.42 -4.22
CA ASN A 458 -41.19 8.88 -5.55
C ASN A 458 -41.81 7.74 -6.38
N TRP A 459 -41.25 6.54 -6.28
CA TRP A 459 -41.85 5.36 -6.92
C TRP A 459 -43.16 4.94 -6.26
N ALA A 460 -43.30 5.13 -4.95
CA ALA A 460 -44.54 4.86 -4.26
C ALA A 460 -45.69 5.78 -4.76
N LYS A 461 -45.41 7.05 -5.06
CA LYS A 461 -46.40 8.00 -5.62
C LYS A 461 -46.94 7.56 -6.98
N GLU A 462 -46.13 6.85 -7.77
CA GLU A 462 -46.55 6.28 -9.06
C GLU A 462 -47.47 5.05 -8.89
N GLY A 463 -47.63 4.52 -7.66
CA GLY A 463 -48.54 3.41 -7.36
C GLY A 463 -48.07 2.05 -7.87
N VAL A 464 -46.78 1.92 -8.21
CA VAL A 464 -46.18 0.74 -8.88
C VAL A 464 -45.45 -0.22 -7.94
N LEU A 465 -45.36 0.08 -6.64
CA LEU A 465 -44.60 -0.72 -5.67
C LEU A 465 -45.44 -1.80 -4.99
N ALA A 466 -44.83 -2.96 -4.71
CA ALA A 466 -45.48 -4.10 -4.08
C ALA A 466 -45.78 -3.83 -2.59
N ASP A 467 -46.88 -4.40 -2.07
CA ASP A 467 -47.17 -4.40 -0.63
C ASP A 467 -46.50 -5.63 0.01
N LEU A 468 -45.54 -5.39 0.90
CA LEU A 468 -44.75 -6.41 1.59
C LEU A 468 -45.21 -6.64 3.04
N ASN A 469 -46.31 -6.01 3.48
CA ASN A 469 -46.76 -6.08 4.87
C ASN A 469 -47.03 -7.50 5.36
N GLU A 470 -47.54 -8.39 4.51
CA GLU A 470 -47.80 -9.79 4.88
C GLU A 470 -46.50 -10.46 5.36
N VAL A 471 -45.44 -10.38 4.56
CA VAL A 471 -44.12 -10.96 4.89
C VAL A 471 -43.50 -10.24 6.08
N ALA A 472 -43.55 -8.91 6.08
CA ALA A 472 -42.96 -8.10 7.14
C ALA A 472 -43.59 -8.37 8.50
N ASN A 473 -44.92 -8.55 8.55
CA ASN A 473 -45.63 -8.91 9.77
C ASN A 473 -45.31 -10.34 10.22
N ALA A 474 -45.27 -11.30 9.27
CA ALA A 474 -44.94 -12.69 9.57
C ALA A 474 -43.52 -12.85 10.14
N GLN A 475 -42.56 -12.08 9.63
CA GLN A 475 -41.16 -12.09 10.07
C GLN A 475 -40.83 -11.05 11.14
N GLY A 476 -41.82 -10.27 11.59
CA GLY A 476 -41.67 -9.30 12.67
C GLY A 476 -40.68 -8.15 12.39
N TRP A 477 -40.63 -7.62 11.17
CA TRP A 477 -39.62 -6.63 10.74
C TRP A 477 -39.51 -5.41 11.66
N SER A 478 -40.65 -4.90 12.15
CA SER A 478 -40.69 -3.75 13.06
C SER A 478 -39.97 -3.95 14.39
N ARG A 479 -39.66 -5.20 14.77
CA ARG A 479 -38.90 -5.54 16.00
C ARG A 479 -37.40 -5.68 15.76
N VAL A 480 -37.00 -5.96 14.52
CA VAL A 480 -35.62 -6.33 14.14
C VAL A 480 -34.95 -5.28 13.27
N LEU A 481 -35.71 -4.31 12.76
CA LEU A 481 -35.18 -3.13 12.08
C LEU A 481 -35.14 -1.93 13.03
N PRO A 482 -34.06 -1.13 13.02
CA PRO A 482 -34.05 0.16 13.69
C PRO A 482 -35.15 1.08 13.13
N ALA A 483 -35.74 1.93 13.98
CA ALA A 483 -36.88 2.78 13.63
C ALA A 483 -36.68 3.63 12.35
N VAL A 484 -35.46 4.12 12.12
CA VAL A 484 -35.15 4.90 10.90
C VAL A 484 -35.24 4.06 9.63
N LEU A 485 -34.69 2.83 9.65
CA LEU A 485 -34.78 1.92 8.50
C LEU A 485 -36.21 1.39 8.35
N ASP A 486 -36.86 1.04 9.45
CA ASP A 486 -38.26 0.61 9.47
C ASP A 486 -39.18 1.62 8.79
N THR A 487 -38.97 2.92 9.07
CA THR A 487 -39.72 4.01 8.44
C THR A 487 -39.33 4.19 6.97
N MET A 488 -38.04 4.16 6.64
CA MET A 488 -37.56 4.35 5.28
C MET A 488 -38.05 3.28 4.29
N MET A 489 -38.23 2.05 4.75
CA MET A 489 -38.72 0.94 3.92
C MET A 489 -40.23 1.01 3.64
N LYS A 490 -40.94 1.93 4.30
CA LYS A 490 -42.39 2.09 4.16
C LYS A 490 -42.76 3.28 3.29
N ALA A 491 -43.82 3.13 2.51
CA ALA A 491 -44.52 4.24 1.87
C ALA A 491 -46.02 4.13 2.16
N ASN A 492 -46.66 5.22 2.57
CA ASN A 492 -48.07 5.23 2.98
C ASN A 492 -48.44 4.15 4.02
N GLY A 493 -47.51 3.83 4.92
CA GLY A 493 -47.69 2.80 5.96
C GLY A 493 -47.50 1.35 5.50
N GLN A 494 -47.17 1.11 4.23
CA GLN A 494 -46.91 -0.22 3.67
C GLN A 494 -45.40 -0.42 3.46
N TYR A 495 -44.84 -1.57 3.84
CA TYR A 495 -43.49 -1.93 3.43
C TYR A 495 -43.45 -2.14 1.91
N VAL A 496 -42.50 -1.48 1.24
CA VAL A 496 -42.34 -1.51 -0.22
C VAL A 496 -40.90 -1.83 -0.66
N ALA A 497 -39.98 -1.89 0.30
CA ALA A 497 -38.56 -2.12 0.05
C ALA A 497 -37.93 -2.98 1.15
N VAL A 498 -36.77 -3.55 0.82
CA VAL A 498 -35.99 -4.44 1.69
C VAL A 498 -34.57 -3.90 1.87
N PRO A 499 -34.10 -3.67 3.10
CA PRO A 499 -32.72 -3.28 3.36
C PRO A 499 -31.85 -4.54 3.44
N LEU A 500 -30.78 -4.59 2.66
CA LEU A 500 -29.86 -5.74 2.59
C LEU A 500 -28.70 -5.63 3.58
N GLY A 501 -28.26 -4.41 3.87
CA GLY A 501 -27.10 -4.13 4.68
C GLY A 501 -26.92 -2.64 4.90
N VAL A 502 -26.09 -2.28 5.88
CA VAL A 502 -25.84 -0.89 6.26
C VAL A 502 -24.34 -0.63 6.24
N ALA A 503 -23.93 0.30 5.39
CA ALA A 503 -22.58 0.85 5.35
C ALA A 503 -22.49 2.08 6.28
N ARG A 504 -21.33 2.27 6.92
CA ARG A 504 -20.99 3.49 7.65
C ARG A 504 -20.15 4.42 6.78
N VAL A 505 -20.52 5.70 6.71
CA VAL A 505 -19.83 6.70 5.89
C VAL A 505 -18.79 7.49 6.67
N ASN A 506 -19.07 7.82 7.94
CA ASN A 506 -18.26 8.74 8.74
C ASN A 506 -17.10 8.05 9.50
N MET A 507 -16.17 7.45 8.75
CA MET A 507 -15.02 6.72 9.30
C MET A 507 -13.68 7.35 8.91
N PHE A 508 -12.75 7.34 9.86
CA PHE A 508 -11.32 7.50 9.61
C PHE A 508 -10.64 6.14 9.52
N TRP A 509 -9.91 5.97 8.43
CA TRP A 509 -8.99 4.87 8.18
C TRP A 509 -7.57 5.37 8.40
N ILE A 510 -6.85 4.84 9.37
CA ILE A 510 -5.63 5.46 9.88
C ILE A 510 -4.47 4.46 9.83
N ASN A 511 -3.32 4.88 9.29
CA ASN A 511 -2.10 4.10 9.37
C ASN A 511 -1.54 4.11 10.81
N ALA A 512 -1.51 2.94 11.45
CA ALA A 512 -1.08 2.81 12.84
C ALA A 512 0.42 3.11 13.02
N ALA A 513 1.25 2.77 12.04
CA ALA A 513 2.69 3.04 12.09
C ALA A 513 2.99 4.55 12.01
N VAL A 514 2.23 5.30 11.18
CA VAL A 514 2.36 6.76 11.10
C VAL A 514 2.03 7.43 12.44
N LEU A 515 0.93 7.03 13.09
CA LEU A 515 0.58 7.57 14.42
C LEU A 515 1.62 7.19 15.49
N ARG A 516 2.09 5.94 15.51
CA ARG A 516 3.15 5.48 16.44
C ARG A 516 4.43 6.30 16.27
N ARG A 517 4.87 6.50 15.02
CA ARG A 517 6.06 7.31 14.69
C ARG A 517 5.89 8.77 15.12
N ALA A 518 4.69 9.32 14.98
CA ALA A 518 4.37 10.66 15.42
C ALA A 518 4.07 10.78 16.92
N GLY A 519 4.02 9.67 17.67
CA GLY A 519 3.71 9.66 19.10
C GLY A 519 2.36 10.31 19.44
N VAL A 520 1.34 10.04 18.62
CA VAL A 520 -0.03 10.57 18.78
C VAL A 520 -1.04 9.43 18.71
N ASN A 521 -2.23 9.68 19.27
CA ASN A 521 -3.37 8.77 19.15
C ASN A 521 -4.33 9.26 18.05
N ALA A 522 -5.31 8.43 17.69
CA ALA A 522 -6.38 8.84 16.80
C ALA A 522 -7.16 10.05 17.37
N PRO A 523 -7.59 11.01 16.53
CA PRO A 523 -8.24 12.23 16.98
C PRO A 523 -9.59 11.93 17.66
N LYS A 524 -9.84 12.54 18.82
CA LYS A 524 -11.11 12.41 19.55
C LYS A 524 -12.06 13.59 19.33
N SER A 525 -11.52 14.73 18.92
CA SER A 525 -12.24 15.94 18.54
C SER A 525 -11.72 16.51 17.21
N TRP A 526 -12.47 17.44 16.60
CA TRP A 526 -11.97 18.17 15.42
C TRP A 526 -10.81 19.11 15.77
N ASP A 527 -10.74 19.60 17.01
CA ASP A 527 -9.58 20.40 17.46
C ASP A 527 -8.33 19.51 17.60
N ASP A 528 -8.47 18.31 18.18
CA ASP A 528 -7.39 17.31 18.25
C ASP A 528 -6.90 16.94 16.84
N PHE A 529 -7.83 16.81 15.88
CA PHE A 529 -7.50 16.53 14.49
C PHE A 529 -6.52 17.57 13.94
N PHE A 530 -6.78 18.88 14.12
CA PHE A 530 -5.90 19.92 13.62
C PHE A 530 -4.57 20.01 14.38
N VAL A 531 -4.55 19.74 15.69
CA VAL A 531 -3.30 19.62 16.46
C VAL A 531 -2.41 18.50 15.92
N ILE A 532 -3.00 17.34 15.64
CA ILE A 532 -2.28 16.19 15.05
C ILE A 532 -1.84 16.50 13.62
N ALA A 533 -2.68 17.16 12.82
CA ALA A 533 -2.39 17.52 11.44
C ALA A 533 -1.18 18.45 11.32
N GLU A 534 -1.06 19.45 12.21
CA GLU A 534 0.13 20.32 12.27
C GLU A 534 1.40 19.54 12.62
N LYS A 535 1.32 18.63 13.60
CA LYS A 535 2.47 17.80 13.98
C LYS A 535 2.94 16.91 12.82
N LEU A 536 2.02 16.27 12.12
CA LEU A 536 2.33 15.41 10.97
C LEU A 536 2.87 16.21 9.78
N LYS A 537 2.33 17.41 9.54
CA LYS A 537 2.83 18.34 8.53
C LYS A 537 4.28 18.75 8.78
N GLN A 538 4.65 19.02 10.04
CA GLN A 538 6.05 19.29 10.43
C GLN A 538 6.98 18.09 10.20
N MET A 539 6.44 16.88 10.24
CA MET A 539 7.16 15.63 9.93
C MET A 539 7.14 15.29 8.42
N GLY A 540 6.61 16.17 7.56
CA GLY A 540 6.51 15.93 6.12
C GLY A 540 5.51 14.86 5.72
N THR A 541 4.60 14.45 6.62
CA THR A 541 3.56 13.45 6.32
C THR A 541 2.19 14.15 6.25
N PRO A 542 1.49 14.12 5.10
CA PRO A 542 0.10 14.59 5.00
C PRO A 542 -0.82 13.92 6.04
N MET A 543 -1.75 14.69 6.59
CA MET A 543 -2.77 14.15 7.50
C MET A 543 -3.78 13.30 6.72
N LEU A 544 -4.29 13.84 5.60
CA LEU A 544 -5.37 13.22 4.83
C LEU A 544 -4.92 12.79 3.45
N ALA A 545 -5.19 11.54 3.09
CA ALA A 545 -5.30 11.14 1.69
C ALA A 545 -6.71 11.47 1.18
N VAL A 546 -6.80 12.13 0.03
CA VAL A 546 -8.08 12.44 -0.62
C VAL A 546 -7.93 12.32 -2.13
N GLY A 547 -8.99 11.90 -2.81
CA GLY A 547 -9.17 12.16 -4.23
C GLY A 547 -10.11 13.34 -4.43
N GLU A 548 -9.70 14.36 -5.17
CA GLU A 548 -10.52 15.57 -5.42
C GLU A 548 -11.64 15.33 -6.46
N GLN A 549 -12.37 14.22 -6.32
CA GLN A 549 -13.64 13.99 -7.00
C GLN A 549 -14.77 14.55 -6.14
N ALA A 550 -15.78 15.16 -6.75
CA ALA A 550 -16.83 15.88 -6.02
C ALA A 550 -17.54 15.02 -4.94
N TRP A 551 -17.77 13.73 -5.21
CA TRP A 551 -18.40 12.83 -4.25
C TRP A 551 -17.50 12.48 -3.06
N GLN A 552 -16.17 12.43 -3.23
CA GLN A 552 -15.22 12.18 -2.14
C GLN A 552 -15.13 13.41 -1.22
N ILE A 553 -15.09 14.61 -1.81
CA ILE A 553 -15.15 15.86 -1.04
C ILE A 553 -16.49 15.99 -0.31
N ALA A 554 -17.60 15.60 -0.95
CA ALA A 554 -18.90 15.53 -0.31
C ALA A 554 -18.93 14.56 0.88
N THR A 555 -18.27 13.39 0.76
CA THR A 555 -18.14 12.40 1.84
C THR A 555 -17.42 13.01 3.06
N MET A 556 -16.31 13.72 2.83
CA MET A 556 -15.61 14.45 3.89
C MET A 556 -16.49 15.52 4.53
N PHE A 557 -17.15 16.33 3.70
CA PHE A 557 -18.02 17.40 4.17
C PHE A 557 -19.21 16.87 4.97
N GLU A 558 -19.75 15.73 4.56
CA GLU A 558 -20.79 15.02 5.28
C GLU A 558 -20.34 14.61 6.68
N ALA A 559 -19.16 14.01 6.83
CA ALA A 559 -18.65 13.64 8.14
C ALA A 559 -18.40 14.86 9.04
N ILE A 560 -17.94 15.98 8.48
CA ILE A 560 -17.79 17.25 9.21
C ILE A 560 -19.14 17.77 9.70
N THR A 561 -20.14 17.82 8.82
CA THR A 561 -21.48 18.33 9.18
C THR A 561 -22.19 17.42 10.17
N CYS A 562 -22.03 16.10 10.04
CA CYS A 562 -22.46 15.11 11.01
C CYS A 562 -21.80 15.35 12.38
N GLY A 563 -20.48 15.56 12.38
CA GLY A 563 -19.70 15.69 13.61
C GLY A 563 -19.85 17.03 14.33
N LEU A 564 -19.87 18.15 13.62
CA LEU A 564 -19.96 19.50 14.19
C LEU A 564 -21.39 19.96 14.43
N GLY A 565 -22.34 19.55 13.59
CA GLY A 565 -23.74 19.94 13.73
C GLY A 565 -24.57 18.99 14.58
N GLY A 566 -24.17 17.72 14.67
CA GLY A 566 -24.97 16.67 15.30
C GLY A 566 -26.19 16.27 14.47
N ALA A 567 -26.91 15.24 14.94
CA ALA A 567 -28.01 14.64 14.17
C ALA A 567 -29.18 15.61 13.87
N ALA A 568 -29.49 16.51 14.80
CA ALA A 568 -30.60 17.45 14.64
C ALA A 568 -30.34 18.47 13.51
N PHE A 569 -29.15 19.08 13.50
CA PHE A 569 -28.72 19.97 12.42
C PHE A 569 -28.66 19.21 11.09
N TYR A 570 -28.03 18.03 11.08
CA TYR A 570 -27.85 17.24 9.88
C TYR A 570 -29.19 16.90 9.22
N ASN A 571 -30.15 16.40 9.99
CA ASN A 571 -31.48 16.06 9.47
C ASN A 571 -32.25 17.30 8.99
N ALA A 572 -32.14 18.44 9.69
CA ALA A 572 -32.74 19.69 9.24
C ALA A 572 -32.13 20.17 7.91
N ALA A 573 -30.80 20.12 7.78
CA ALA A 573 -30.07 20.55 6.59
C ALA A 573 -30.34 19.63 5.38
N PHE A 574 -30.17 18.32 5.56
CA PHE A 574 -30.05 17.40 4.43
C PHE A 574 -31.24 16.47 4.23
N SER A 575 -32.08 16.24 5.24
CA SER A 575 -33.31 15.46 5.07
C SER A 575 -34.54 16.35 4.90
N LYS A 576 -34.59 17.49 5.61
CA LYS A 576 -35.70 18.46 5.52
C LYS A 576 -35.41 19.62 4.58
N LEU A 577 -34.16 19.77 4.12
CA LEU A 577 -33.74 20.83 3.20
C LEU A 577 -34.05 22.25 3.73
N ASP A 578 -33.94 22.42 5.05
CA ASP A 578 -34.31 23.67 5.73
C ASP A 578 -33.37 24.82 5.35
N GLN A 579 -33.95 25.86 4.78
CA GLN A 579 -33.22 26.99 4.20
C GLN A 579 -32.45 27.81 5.26
N ALA A 580 -33.01 27.95 6.46
CA ALA A 580 -32.37 28.67 7.55
C ALA A 580 -31.16 27.90 8.08
N THR A 581 -31.26 26.58 8.16
CA THR A 581 -30.19 25.67 8.57
C THR A 581 -29.06 25.65 7.53
N LEU A 582 -29.39 25.52 6.24
CA LEU A 582 -28.41 25.51 5.15
C LEU A 582 -27.64 26.83 4.99
N ASN A 583 -28.26 27.97 5.32
CA ASN A 583 -27.58 29.28 5.35
C ASN A 583 -27.02 29.66 6.74
N GLY A 584 -27.21 28.79 7.73
CA GLY A 584 -26.98 29.11 9.13
C GLY A 584 -25.52 29.05 9.56
N PRO A 585 -25.21 29.56 10.77
CA PRO A 585 -23.84 29.65 11.29
C PRO A 585 -23.15 28.28 11.42
N VAL A 586 -23.90 27.22 11.71
CA VAL A 586 -23.34 25.85 11.81
C VAL A 586 -22.88 25.35 10.45
N MET A 587 -23.64 25.60 9.38
CA MET A 587 -23.23 25.21 8.02
C MET A 587 -21.95 25.94 7.60
N ILE A 588 -21.89 27.25 7.87
CA ILE A 588 -20.73 28.10 7.59
C ILE A 588 -19.49 27.56 8.32
N ARG A 589 -19.61 27.23 9.62
CA ARG A 589 -18.51 26.62 10.39
C ARG A 589 -18.05 25.28 9.81
N CYS A 590 -18.98 24.45 9.31
CA CYS A 590 -18.62 23.19 8.66
C CYS A 590 -17.82 23.43 7.37
N LEU A 591 -18.22 24.43 6.57
CA LEU A 591 -17.49 24.80 5.34
C LEU A 591 -16.11 25.38 5.66
N GLU A 592 -16.00 26.21 6.70
CA GLU A 592 -14.70 26.71 7.19
C GLU A 592 -13.80 25.56 7.64
N THR A 593 -14.36 24.59 8.36
CA THR A 593 -13.62 23.37 8.79
C THR A 593 -13.13 22.57 7.59
N LEU A 594 -13.98 22.39 6.56
CA LEU A 594 -13.58 21.74 5.32
C LEU A 594 -12.43 22.49 4.63
N ARG A 595 -12.49 23.82 4.56
CA ARG A 595 -11.41 24.66 4.01
C ARG A 595 -10.12 24.48 4.78
N GLN A 596 -10.19 24.45 6.11
CA GLN A 596 -9.04 24.31 7.00
C GLN A 596 -8.33 22.96 6.83
N MET A 597 -9.02 21.91 6.38
CA MET A 597 -8.38 20.61 6.11
C MET A 597 -7.49 20.58 4.88
N LYS A 598 -7.78 21.42 3.88
CA LYS A 598 -7.13 21.36 2.55
C LYS A 598 -5.60 21.40 2.59
N PRO A 599 -4.93 22.24 3.42
CA PRO A 599 -3.47 22.27 3.51
C PRO A 599 -2.82 21.01 4.10
N TYR A 600 -3.60 20.08 4.67
CA TYR A 600 -3.10 18.84 5.25
C TYR A 600 -3.41 17.61 4.38
N CYS A 601 -4.00 17.81 3.21
CA CYS A 601 -4.24 16.76 2.24
C CYS A 601 -2.99 16.44 1.40
N THR A 602 -2.95 15.26 0.80
CA THR A 602 -1.94 14.89 -0.21
C THR A 602 -1.92 15.88 -1.37
N PRO A 603 -0.73 16.37 -1.82
CA PRO A 603 -0.63 17.46 -2.80
C PRO A 603 -1.06 17.07 -4.22
N ASP A 604 -1.03 15.78 -4.55
CA ASP A 604 -1.32 15.18 -5.85
C ASP A 604 -2.73 14.54 -5.92
N ALA A 605 -3.68 15.14 -5.20
CA ALA A 605 -5.05 14.63 -5.02
C ALA A 605 -6.00 14.86 -6.21
N ALA A 606 -5.67 15.75 -7.15
CA ALA A 606 -6.56 16.14 -8.24
C ALA A 606 -6.94 14.95 -9.13
N GLY A 607 -8.25 14.66 -9.26
CA GLY A 607 -8.78 13.59 -10.12
C GLY A 607 -8.45 12.16 -9.67
N ARG A 608 -7.84 11.99 -8.50
CA ARG A 608 -7.44 10.68 -7.97
C ARG A 608 -8.64 9.83 -7.55
N GLU A 609 -8.57 8.54 -7.85
CA GLU A 609 -9.56 7.56 -7.41
C GLU A 609 -9.45 7.26 -5.90
N TRP A 610 -10.59 6.98 -5.26
CA TRP A 610 -10.69 6.80 -3.81
C TRP A 610 -9.83 5.64 -3.28
N ASN A 611 -9.67 4.58 -4.06
CA ASN A 611 -8.87 3.41 -3.71
C ASN A 611 -7.36 3.74 -3.74
N LEU A 612 -6.91 4.63 -4.64
CA LEU A 612 -5.53 5.13 -4.62
C LEU A 612 -5.25 6.01 -3.40
N ALA A 613 -6.22 6.82 -2.97
CA ALA A 613 -6.11 7.53 -1.69
C ALA A 613 -6.05 6.56 -0.49
N THR A 614 -6.76 5.43 -0.57
CA THR A 614 -6.66 4.36 0.43
C THR A 614 -5.27 3.74 0.45
N ALA A 615 -4.69 3.49 -0.73
CA ALA A 615 -3.33 2.99 -0.87
C ALA A 615 -2.27 3.93 -0.29
N ASP A 616 -2.45 5.26 -0.39
CA ASP A 616 -1.57 6.23 0.26
C ASP A 616 -1.56 6.06 1.80
N VAL A 617 -2.70 5.76 2.40
CA VAL A 617 -2.76 5.45 3.84
C VAL A 617 -2.09 4.10 4.13
N ILE A 618 -2.40 3.06 3.36
CA ILE A 618 -1.79 1.72 3.52
C ILE A 618 -0.26 1.79 3.49
N ASN A 619 0.29 2.58 2.57
CA ASN A 619 1.73 2.74 2.36
C ASN A 619 2.37 3.82 3.24
N GLY A 620 1.59 4.50 4.09
CA GLY A 620 2.09 5.53 5.01
C GLY A 620 2.50 6.84 4.32
N ARG A 621 2.07 7.06 3.07
CA ARG A 621 2.18 8.35 2.35
C ARG A 621 1.24 9.42 2.93
N ALA A 622 0.19 9.01 3.62
CA ALA A 622 -0.67 9.87 4.43
C ALA A 622 -1.02 9.16 5.74
N ALA A 623 -1.37 9.93 6.77
CA ALA A 623 -1.71 9.37 8.07
C ALA A 623 -3.09 8.71 8.10
N MET A 624 -4.09 9.31 7.45
CA MET A 624 -5.44 8.80 7.43
C MET A 624 -6.24 9.19 6.20
N GLN A 625 -7.40 8.57 6.03
CA GLN A 625 -8.40 8.90 5.02
C GLN A 625 -9.77 8.92 5.69
N LEU A 626 -10.59 9.90 5.32
CA LEU A 626 -12.00 9.94 5.70
C LEU A 626 -12.82 9.36 4.55
N MET A 627 -13.39 8.17 4.77
CA MET A 627 -14.10 7.42 3.74
C MET A 627 -15.07 6.44 4.38
N GLY A 628 -16.10 6.01 3.65
CA GLY A 628 -17.00 4.97 4.09
C GLY A 628 -16.33 3.60 4.22
N ASP A 629 -17.13 2.64 4.68
CA ASP A 629 -16.60 1.39 5.17
C ASP A 629 -16.08 0.42 4.09
N TRP A 630 -16.45 0.69 2.84
CA TRP A 630 -15.92 0.02 1.65
C TRP A 630 -14.39 0.10 1.53
N ALA A 631 -13.74 1.11 2.11
CA ALA A 631 -12.27 1.19 2.12
C ALA A 631 -11.59 0.04 2.89
N LYS A 632 -12.32 -0.65 3.78
CA LYS A 632 -11.85 -1.87 4.46
C LYS A 632 -11.31 -2.93 3.49
N GLY A 633 -11.98 -3.07 2.34
CA GLY A 633 -11.63 -4.07 1.34
C GLY A 633 -10.18 -3.91 0.84
N GLU A 634 -9.74 -2.67 0.63
CA GLU A 634 -8.39 -2.36 0.14
C GLU A 634 -7.31 -2.73 1.18
N PHE A 635 -7.57 -2.48 2.48
CA PHE A 635 -6.66 -2.89 3.54
C PHE A 635 -6.55 -4.41 3.64
N ALA A 636 -7.68 -5.12 3.55
CA ALA A 636 -7.71 -6.57 3.57
C ALA A 636 -6.97 -7.16 2.35
N GLN A 637 -7.18 -6.60 1.16
CA GLN A 637 -6.49 -7.01 -0.07
C GLN A 637 -4.98 -6.78 0.02
N ALA A 638 -4.54 -5.71 0.68
CA ALA A 638 -3.13 -5.43 0.96
C ALA A 638 -2.55 -6.26 2.12
N GLY A 639 -3.29 -7.24 2.65
CA GLY A 639 -2.86 -8.11 3.75
C GLY A 639 -2.66 -7.39 5.09
N LYS A 640 -3.32 -6.23 5.29
CA LYS A 640 -3.20 -5.43 6.51
C LYS A 640 -4.19 -5.88 7.56
N THR A 641 -3.76 -5.85 8.82
CA THR A 641 -4.54 -6.27 9.99
C THR A 641 -4.99 -5.07 10.82
N GLN A 642 -6.30 -4.98 11.09
CA GLN A 642 -6.88 -3.98 11.99
C GLN A 642 -6.25 -4.07 13.39
N GLY A 643 -5.97 -2.93 14.00
CA GLY A 643 -5.35 -2.83 15.33
C GLY A 643 -3.83 -3.01 15.32
N VAL A 644 -3.25 -3.57 14.24
CA VAL A 644 -1.79 -3.76 14.09
C VAL A 644 -1.23 -2.75 13.07
N ASP A 645 -1.73 -2.82 11.84
CA ASP A 645 -1.26 -2.03 10.70
C ASP A 645 -2.08 -0.74 10.54
N TYR A 646 -3.39 -0.82 10.78
CA TYR A 646 -4.30 0.32 10.66
C TYR A 646 -5.34 0.34 11.77
N LEU A 647 -5.90 1.53 12.03
CA LEU A 647 -7.03 1.74 12.93
C LEU A 647 -8.25 2.20 12.10
N CYS A 648 -9.43 1.76 12.50
CA CYS A 648 -10.70 2.25 11.97
C CYS A 648 -11.48 2.89 13.12
N VAL A 649 -11.61 4.22 13.07
CA VAL A 649 -12.27 5.00 14.13
C VAL A 649 -13.33 5.90 13.52
N PRO A 650 -14.48 6.11 14.17
CA PRO A 650 -15.43 7.13 13.73
C PRO A 650 -14.76 8.50 13.64
N SER A 651 -15.16 9.33 12.68
CA SER A 651 -14.82 10.75 12.74
C SER A 651 -15.40 11.38 14.02
N PRO A 652 -14.77 12.43 14.59
CA PRO A 652 -15.29 13.11 15.77
C PRO A 652 -16.76 13.52 15.62
N THR A 653 -17.58 13.16 16.60
CA THR A 653 -19.01 13.48 16.66
C THR A 653 -19.42 13.92 18.07
N GLN A 654 -20.58 14.56 18.21
CA GLN A 654 -21.02 15.09 19.51
C GLN A 654 -21.56 13.99 20.44
N ASN A 655 -22.36 13.08 19.88
CA ASN A 655 -23.11 12.09 20.66
C ASN A 655 -22.92 10.65 20.16
N GLY A 656 -22.04 10.43 19.18
CA GLY A 656 -21.87 9.16 18.48
C GLY A 656 -22.76 9.05 17.25
N GLU A 657 -22.98 10.17 16.55
CA GLU A 657 -23.71 10.20 15.29
C GLU A 657 -23.14 9.19 14.28
N TYR A 658 -24.03 8.47 13.60
CA TYR A 658 -23.67 7.45 12.61
C TYR A 658 -24.31 7.84 11.29
N SER A 659 -23.49 8.23 10.33
CA SER A 659 -23.95 8.41 8.95
C SER A 659 -24.00 7.06 8.25
N PHE A 660 -25.19 6.69 7.79
CA PHE A 660 -25.43 5.39 7.18
C PHE A 660 -25.84 5.48 5.71
N ALA A 661 -25.40 4.50 4.92
CA ALA A 661 -25.91 4.20 3.60
C ALA A 661 -26.45 2.76 3.59
N ALA A 662 -27.73 2.58 3.27
CA ALA A 662 -28.34 1.25 3.28
C ALA A 662 -28.52 0.72 1.86
N ASP A 663 -27.90 -0.41 1.55
CA ASP A 663 -28.19 -1.15 0.33
C ASP A 663 -29.65 -1.61 0.38
N THR A 664 -30.46 -1.19 -0.60
CA THR A 664 -31.91 -1.36 -0.56
C THR A 664 -32.43 -1.87 -1.90
N LEU A 665 -33.29 -2.89 -1.86
CA LEU A 665 -34.08 -3.34 -3.00
C LEU A 665 -35.53 -2.88 -2.85
N THR A 666 -35.98 -2.00 -3.72
CA THR A 666 -37.38 -1.59 -3.83
C THR A 666 -38.13 -2.58 -4.70
N MET A 667 -39.28 -3.07 -4.23
CA MET A 667 -40.05 -4.14 -4.87
C MET A 667 -41.20 -3.58 -5.71
N PHE A 668 -41.30 -3.99 -6.98
CA PHE A 668 -42.38 -3.55 -7.87
C PHE A 668 -43.50 -4.58 -7.95
N LYS A 669 -44.74 -4.11 -8.14
CA LYS A 669 -45.92 -4.98 -8.25
C LYS A 669 -45.76 -5.98 -9.40
N GLN A 670 -45.96 -7.26 -9.09
CA GLN A 670 -46.06 -8.33 -10.08
C GLN A 670 -47.55 -8.63 -10.35
N THR A 671 -47.89 -9.05 -11.56
CA THR A 671 -49.28 -9.31 -11.99
C THR A 671 -49.62 -10.80 -12.07
N GLU A 672 -48.62 -11.66 -12.29
CA GLU A 672 -48.81 -13.10 -12.39
C GLU A 672 -48.74 -13.76 -10.99
N PRO A 673 -49.70 -14.64 -10.61
CA PRO A 673 -49.70 -15.28 -9.29
C PRO A 673 -48.39 -15.99 -8.93
N ARG A 674 -47.74 -16.62 -9.92
CA ARG A 674 -46.44 -17.29 -9.75
C ARG A 674 -45.33 -16.29 -9.39
N LEU A 675 -45.28 -15.14 -10.06
CA LEU A 675 -44.26 -14.12 -9.83
C LEU A 675 -44.49 -13.39 -8.49
N ILE A 676 -45.75 -13.23 -8.07
CA ILE A 676 -46.09 -12.72 -6.75
C ILE A 676 -45.58 -13.67 -5.65
N ALA A 677 -45.79 -14.98 -5.81
CA ALA A 677 -45.28 -15.98 -4.88
C ALA A 677 -43.74 -15.99 -4.84
N ALA A 678 -43.08 -15.97 -5.99
CA ALA A 678 -41.62 -15.88 -6.07
C ALA A 678 -41.08 -14.60 -5.42
N GLN A 679 -41.69 -13.44 -5.67
CA GLN A 679 -41.31 -12.18 -5.04
C GLN A 679 -41.44 -12.25 -3.51
N ARG A 680 -42.52 -12.87 -3.00
CA ARG A 680 -42.72 -13.07 -1.56
C ARG A 680 -41.61 -13.91 -0.94
N ASP A 681 -41.25 -15.02 -1.58
CA ASP A 681 -40.24 -15.94 -1.08
C ASP A 681 -38.83 -15.32 -1.20
N PHE A 682 -38.56 -14.55 -2.27
CA PHE A 682 -37.37 -13.73 -2.41
C PHE A 682 -37.24 -12.67 -1.31
N VAL A 683 -38.29 -11.89 -1.05
CA VAL A 683 -38.33 -10.90 0.04
C VAL A 683 -38.11 -11.56 1.39
N SER A 684 -38.73 -12.72 1.62
CA SER A 684 -38.57 -13.53 2.83
C SER A 684 -37.11 -13.96 3.03
N LEU A 685 -36.43 -14.41 1.97
CA LEU A 685 -35.01 -14.77 1.99
C LEU A 685 -34.12 -13.57 2.30
N LEU A 686 -34.31 -12.44 1.60
CA LEU A 686 -33.49 -11.23 1.79
C LEU A 686 -33.55 -10.70 3.24
N MET A 687 -34.68 -10.87 3.92
CA MET A 687 -34.87 -10.49 5.33
C MET A 687 -34.71 -11.64 6.31
N SER A 688 -34.29 -12.84 5.86
CA SER A 688 -33.87 -13.90 6.77
C SER A 688 -32.53 -13.57 7.43
N THR A 689 -32.23 -14.18 8.58
CA THR A 689 -30.91 -14.04 9.22
C THR A 689 -29.79 -14.60 8.36
N GLU A 690 -30.06 -15.69 7.63
CA GLU A 690 -29.09 -16.31 6.71
C GLU A 690 -28.80 -15.41 5.50
N GLY A 691 -29.85 -14.88 4.84
CA GLY A 691 -29.70 -13.96 3.71
C GLY A 691 -28.95 -12.69 4.10
N GLN A 692 -29.27 -12.11 5.26
CA GLN A 692 -28.52 -10.98 5.80
C GLN A 692 -27.08 -11.36 6.16
N GLU A 693 -26.84 -12.56 6.71
CA GLU A 693 -25.50 -13.00 7.05
C GLU A 693 -24.61 -13.09 5.80
N VAL A 694 -25.02 -13.90 4.82
CA VAL A 694 -24.19 -14.17 3.63
C VAL A 694 -23.96 -12.92 2.80
N PHE A 695 -24.97 -12.07 2.61
CA PHE A 695 -24.81 -10.84 1.84
C PHE A 695 -23.75 -9.92 2.48
N ASN A 696 -23.86 -9.71 3.79
CA ASN A 696 -23.02 -8.73 4.48
C ASN A 696 -21.60 -9.24 4.77
N LEU A 697 -21.40 -10.55 4.92
CA LEU A 697 -20.06 -11.14 5.06
C LEU A 697 -19.17 -10.83 3.84
N TYR A 698 -19.73 -10.90 2.63
CA TYR A 698 -18.99 -10.62 1.40
C TYR A 698 -19.03 -9.15 1.00
N LYS A 699 -20.17 -8.46 1.20
CA LYS A 699 -20.31 -7.02 0.91
C LYS A 699 -19.40 -6.15 1.79
N GLY A 700 -19.14 -6.59 3.03
CA GLY A 700 -18.33 -5.88 4.02
C GLY A 700 -19.12 -4.90 4.90
N ASN A 701 -20.44 -4.85 4.76
CA ASN A 701 -21.37 -4.03 5.55
C ASN A 701 -21.76 -4.75 6.86
N ILE A 702 -22.53 -4.08 7.72
CA ILE A 702 -23.27 -4.76 8.80
C ILE A 702 -24.68 -5.15 8.31
N PRO A 703 -25.27 -6.22 8.87
CA PRO A 703 -26.69 -6.55 8.64
C PRO A 703 -27.63 -5.38 8.97
N ALA A 704 -28.69 -5.23 8.18
CA ALA A 704 -29.76 -4.27 8.49
C ALA A 704 -30.61 -4.72 9.69
N ARG A 705 -30.67 -6.04 9.91
CA ARG A 705 -31.30 -6.67 11.07
C ARG A 705 -30.41 -6.57 12.30
N THR A 706 -31.01 -6.27 13.45
CA THR A 706 -30.31 -6.16 14.74
C THR A 706 -30.08 -7.50 15.45
N ASP A 707 -30.65 -8.60 14.96
CA ASP A 707 -30.63 -9.93 15.59
C ASP A 707 -29.73 -10.95 14.88
N VAL A 708 -28.94 -10.53 13.88
CA VAL A 708 -27.99 -11.41 13.18
C VAL A 708 -26.77 -11.69 14.06
N ASN A 709 -26.29 -12.94 14.05
CA ASN A 709 -25.13 -13.34 14.83
C ASN A 709 -23.85 -12.74 14.24
N MET A 710 -23.17 -11.90 15.02
CA MET A 710 -21.95 -11.21 14.58
C MET A 710 -20.66 -12.03 14.73
N ASN A 711 -20.69 -13.29 15.19
CA ASN A 711 -19.49 -14.08 15.50
C ASN A 711 -18.56 -14.28 14.30
N ARG A 712 -19.13 -14.51 13.11
CA ARG A 712 -18.39 -14.75 11.85
C ARG A 712 -17.84 -13.48 11.21
N TYR A 713 -18.26 -12.31 11.68
CA TYR A 713 -17.83 -11.02 11.16
C TYR A 713 -16.48 -10.59 11.74
N ASP A 714 -15.77 -9.74 11.00
CA ASP A 714 -14.54 -9.12 11.48
C ASP A 714 -14.78 -8.12 12.64
N ASP A 715 -13.69 -7.69 13.27
CA ASP A 715 -13.74 -6.81 14.43
C ASP A 715 -14.34 -5.44 14.10
N TYR A 716 -14.10 -4.93 12.89
CA TYR A 716 -14.73 -3.71 12.40
C TYR A 716 -16.25 -3.85 12.34
N ALA A 717 -16.78 -4.86 11.66
CA ALA A 717 -18.22 -5.05 11.50
C ALA A 717 -18.90 -5.28 12.86
N LYS A 718 -18.24 -5.99 13.78
CA LYS A 718 -18.70 -6.12 15.18
C LYS A 718 -18.75 -4.76 15.89
N GLN A 719 -17.74 -3.91 15.72
CA GLN A 719 -17.72 -2.56 16.27
C GLN A 719 -18.80 -1.67 15.64
N SER A 720 -18.88 -1.65 14.32
CA SER A 720 -19.85 -0.86 13.56
C SER A 720 -21.29 -1.25 13.91
N SER A 721 -21.58 -2.55 14.09
CA SER A 721 -22.89 -3.04 14.54
C SER A 721 -23.26 -2.54 15.94
N ARG A 722 -22.31 -2.55 16.89
CA ARG A 722 -22.52 -1.97 18.23
C ARG A 722 -22.75 -0.46 18.16
N ASP A 723 -21.94 0.24 17.38
CA ASP A 723 -22.06 1.69 17.21
C ASP A 723 -23.39 2.07 16.57
N PHE A 724 -23.84 1.30 15.57
CA PHE A 724 -25.13 1.47 14.92
C PHE A 724 -26.30 1.26 15.89
N ALA A 725 -26.28 0.19 16.69
CA ALA A 725 -27.28 -0.04 17.73
C ALA A 725 -27.29 1.08 18.80
N ASN A 726 -26.12 1.53 19.23
CA ASN A 726 -25.99 2.64 20.17
C ASN A 726 -26.53 3.97 19.60
N ALA A 727 -26.20 4.27 18.35
CA ALA A 727 -26.69 5.45 17.65
C ALA A 727 -28.21 5.37 17.41
N ALA A 728 -28.75 4.19 17.11
CA ALA A 728 -30.19 3.95 17.02
C ALA A 728 -30.91 4.26 18.35
N ASN A 729 -30.39 3.74 19.46
CA ASN A 729 -30.95 3.97 20.80
C ASN A 729 -30.93 5.45 21.20
N LYS A 730 -29.87 6.17 20.80
CA LYS A 730 -29.73 7.61 21.03
C LYS A 730 -30.48 8.48 20.01
N GLN A 731 -31.10 7.88 18.99
CA GLN A 731 -31.77 8.57 17.89
C GLN A 731 -30.83 9.51 17.10
N VAL A 732 -29.57 9.10 16.92
CA VAL A 732 -28.52 9.85 16.19
C VAL A 732 -28.02 9.15 14.93
N LEU A 733 -28.82 8.21 14.39
CA LEU A 733 -28.64 7.71 13.03
C LEU A 733 -29.02 8.79 12.03
N VAL A 734 -28.14 9.10 11.08
CA VAL A 734 -28.42 10.07 10.01
C VAL A 734 -28.24 9.42 8.63
N PRO A 735 -29.21 9.58 7.71
CA PRO A 735 -29.09 9.01 6.38
C PRO A 735 -28.08 9.80 5.56
N SER A 736 -27.16 9.13 4.88
CA SER A 736 -26.17 9.83 4.07
C SER A 736 -26.77 10.56 2.88
N TRP A 737 -26.54 11.88 2.79
CA TRP A 737 -26.92 12.64 1.61
C TRP A 737 -25.93 12.42 0.45
N ALA A 738 -24.65 12.19 0.73
CA ALA A 738 -23.67 11.91 -0.31
C ALA A 738 -23.87 10.51 -0.91
N HIS A 739 -24.44 9.56 -0.17
CA HIS A 739 -24.59 8.17 -0.60
C HIS A 739 -26.06 7.75 -0.73
N ASN A 740 -26.85 8.56 -1.44
CA ASN A 740 -28.19 8.24 -1.96
C ASN A 740 -29.32 8.00 -0.93
N MET A 741 -29.12 8.34 0.35
CA MET A 741 -30.15 8.08 1.38
C MET A 741 -31.04 9.28 1.68
N ALA A 742 -30.47 10.48 1.83
CA ALA A 742 -31.20 11.64 2.36
C ALA A 742 -31.89 12.53 1.31
N VAL A 743 -31.35 12.59 0.09
CA VAL A 743 -31.77 13.55 -0.94
C VAL A 743 -32.01 12.88 -2.30
N GLN A 744 -32.77 13.54 -3.16
CA GLN A 744 -32.98 13.13 -4.56
C GLN A 744 -31.70 13.33 -5.38
N ASP A 745 -31.60 12.66 -6.53
CA ASP A 745 -30.39 12.69 -7.35
C ASP A 745 -30.09 14.10 -7.90
N GLU A 746 -31.10 14.91 -8.25
CA GLU A 746 -30.88 16.29 -8.70
C GLU A 746 -30.26 17.17 -7.60
N VAL A 747 -30.81 17.10 -6.39
CA VAL A 747 -30.33 17.87 -5.23
C VAL A 747 -28.94 17.38 -4.81
N LYS A 748 -28.70 16.07 -4.81
CA LYS A 748 -27.39 15.47 -4.52
C LYS A 748 -26.31 16.00 -5.44
N LEU A 749 -26.56 15.97 -6.75
CA LEU A 749 -25.61 16.48 -7.74
C LEU A 749 -25.38 17.98 -7.57
N ALA A 750 -26.43 18.75 -7.27
CA ALA A 750 -26.28 20.18 -6.98
C ALA A 750 -25.49 20.45 -5.68
N PHE A 751 -25.60 19.60 -4.66
CA PHE A 751 -24.79 19.67 -3.45
C PHE A 751 -23.33 19.28 -3.71
N TYR A 752 -23.09 18.26 -4.54
CA TYR A 752 -21.74 17.92 -5.01
C TYR A 752 -21.09 19.11 -5.71
N ASP A 753 -21.81 19.76 -6.62
CA ASP A 753 -21.32 20.96 -7.32
C ASP A 753 -21.03 22.11 -6.35
N ALA A 754 -21.90 22.32 -5.35
CA ALA A 754 -21.72 23.36 -4.35
C ALA A 754 -20.45 23.14 -3.49
N VAL A 755 -20.24 21.92 -3.00
CA VAL A 755 -19.07 21.59 -2.18
C VAL A 755 -17.78 21.56 -2.99
N ASP A 756 -17.81 21.02 -4.21
CA ASP A 756 -16.65 20.94 -5.08
C ASP A 756 -16.21 22.34 -5.57
N ALA A 757 -17.17 23.19 -5.94
CA ALA A 757 -16.89 24.58 -6.29
C ALA A 757 -16.26 25.35 -5.13
N PHE A 758 -16.73 25.12 -3.90
CA PHE A 758 -16.11 25.70 -2.71
C PHE A 758 -14.70 25.15 -2.50
N TRP A 759 -14.50 23.83 -2.57
CA TRP A 759 -13.20 23.19 -2.40
C TRP A 759 -12.14 23.70 -3.39
N LYS A 760 -12.52 23.84 -4.67
CA LYS A 760 -11.61 24.29 -5.75
C LYS A 760 -11.36 25.79 -5.72
N ASN A 761 -12.36 26.61 -5.41
CA ASN A 761 -12.22 28.06 -5.39
C ASN A 761 -11.79 28.56 -4.00
N GLY A 762 -10.49 28.82 -3.83
CA GLY A 762 -9.90 29.38 -2.60
C GLY A 762 -10.48 30.72 -2.15
N ASN A 763 -11.08 31.49 -3.08
CA ASN A 763 -11.63 32.82 -2.80
C ASN A 763 -13.12 32.81 -2.46
N MET A 764 -13.81 31.66 -2.60
CA MET A 764 -15.22 31.56 -2.24
C MET A 764 -15.39 31.58 -0.72
N SER A 765 -16.15 32.54 -0.20
CA SER A 765 -16.48 32.61 1.23
C SER A 765 -17.36 31.43 1.65
N ALA A 766 -17.24 30.98 2.90
CA ALA A 766 -18.11 29.93 3.44
C ALA A 766 -19.59 30.35 3.45
N GLN A 767 -19.88 31.64 3.60
CA GLN A 767 -21.23 32.18 3.50
C GLN A 767 -21.82 32.04 2.09
N ASP A 768 -21.03 32.30 1.04
CA ASP A 768 -21.50 32.17 -0.34
C ASP A 768 -21.67 30.69 -0.74
N ALA A 769 -20.80 29.81 -0.24
CA ALA A 769 -21.00 28.37 -0.40
C ALA A 769 -22.27 27.88 0.32
N ALA A 770 -22.54 28.34 1.54
CA ALA A 770 -23.77 28.04 2.27
C ALA A 770 -25.02 28.49 1.49
N ARG A 771 -24.98 29.68 0.86
CA ARG A 771 -26.04 30.15 -0.05
C ARG A 771 -26.23 29.23 -1.24
N ARG A 772 -25.15 28.77 -1.88
CA ARG A 772 -25.22 27.80 -2.98
C ARG A 772 -25.87 26.48 -2.57
N PHE A 773 -25.59 25.99 -1.37
CA PHE A 773 -26.28 24.82 -0.82
C PHE A 773 -27.78 25.09 -0.63
N ALA A 774 -28.15 26.23 -0.06
CA ALA A 774 -29.55 26.58 0.12
C ALA A 774 -30.30 26.73 -1.23
N ASP A 775 -29.67 27.33 -2.23
CA ASP A 775 -30.22 27.46 -3.59
C ASP A 775 -30.34 26.10 -4.29
N ALA A 776 -29.34 25.23 -4.13
CA ALA A 776 -29.37 23.86 -4.65
C ALA A 776 -30.53 23.05 -4.05
N ALA A 777 -30.85 23.26 -2.77
CA ALA A 777 -31.92 22.58 -2.07
C ALA A 777 -33.35 23.01 -2.49
N ARG A 778 -33.49 24.09 -3.29
CA ARG A 778 -34.79 24.54 -3.83
C ARG A 778 -35.17 23.89 -5.16
N ARG A 779 -34.22 23.20 -5.79
CA ARG A 779 -34.45 22.43 -7.03
C ARG A 779 -35.19 21.16 -6.69
#